data_AF-A0A661MXW5-F1
#
_entry.id   AF-A0A661MXW5-F1
#
_cell.length_a   1.000
_cell.length_b   1.000
_cell.length_c   1.000
_cell.angle_alpha   90.00
_cell.angle_beta   90.00
_cell.angle_gamma   90.00
#
_symmetry.space_group_name_H-M   'P 1'
#
loop_
_entity.id
_entity.type
_entity.pdbx_description
1 polymer ?
#
loop_
_entity_poly.entity_id
_entity_poly.type
_entity_poly.pdbx_seq_one_letter_code
_entity_poly.pdbx_strand_id
1 'polypeptide(L)'
;PIGLLERASLLERVGAPADAADAYEAVGLACQAPRERAAKLYKAATLWLSLDDQVGQAEGRRLLEAVAEVDPSFEDAFERLQAIYLAAGAKRELAQLLAARLERVTDPDERVQLEVLRGKMLVQAGAPSEARFALSAALEASPDNPDALSAYADVCGAEEDWDAVEQTLIQLGRLVAEPEQQCDIYLRLGALYDEHLPNLERAEQAYQQVLKLAPDNTVAREKLVGLALRSGDTAGAFEQQQQLVEAAKTPQEKCKGTIRLAEIYEASGDLKQAEQTLVKARRTFSREASAMSSLYDFYRRNGQDPAADMLVERAQAEVRRGLNAGRFEPALFAMVKTVAGLRNQADAAAIAEASLAAIQGQPAYVEGAGPMAGQGELDEYLAPDVFTPSFRALLGATGSLMDPAVPFNLQSLRAKPLPSANADIVERTREIAAGYGLPNVEVVASNALGLVCVPARVEPPTLCFGVQLITTEKELAREFLIHRALKVLQSRTAPLSRTAPIDLWPLVAAYLKLHSPSFEPQGVDPGKVNEFLAKMKEGAPPPVNPQVNLLASEVIGSIGNRASSLNTVSNAWGSRAALLAIGDPNVALEAIAWSYGSAQGPPPAGPDRVKWIGRQAEARDLIAFSVSDAYAAARAKLGLEALETVAIDPVE
;
A
#
# COMPACT_ATOMS: atom_id res chain seq x y z
N PRO A 1 -7.80 -18.24 66.06
CA PRO A 1 -6.87 -17.21 65.53
C PRO A 1 -5.38 -17.53 65.75
N ILE A 2 -4.94 -17.80 66.99
CA ILE A 2 -3.50 -18.00 67.33
C ILE A 2 -2.89 -19.17 66.54
N GLY A 3 -3.50 -20.37 66.54
CA GLY A 3 -2.99 -21.51 65.79
C GLY A 3 -3.00 -21.36 64.26
N LEU A 4 -3.86 -20.49 63.71
CA LEU A 4 -3.87 -20.17 62.28
C LEU A 4 -2.72 -19.22 61.92
N LEU A 5 -2.41 -18.26 62.80
CA LEU A 5 -1.33 -17.31 62.59
C LEU A 5 0.04 -18.00 62.69
N GLU A 6 0.21 -18.94 63.64
CA GLU A 6 1.43 -19.76 63.74
C GLU A 6 1.65 -20.61 62.48
N ARG A 7 0.57 -21.20 61.94
CA ARG A 7 0.62 -21.94 60.67
C ARG A 7 1.01 -21.03 59.50
N ALA A 8 0.40 -19.84 59.38
CA ALA A 8 0.72 -18.89 58.32
C ALA A 8 2.19 -18.47 58.35
N SER A 9 2.71 -18.12 59.53
CA SER A 9 4.12 -17.76 59.71
C SER A 9 5.10 -18.91 59.47
N LEU A 10 4.70 -20.17 59.68
CA LEU A 10 5.53 -21.33 59.36
C LEU A 10 5.62 -21.53 57.84
N LEU A 11 4.49 -21.47 57.13
CA LEU A 11 4.41 -21.62 55.67
C LEU A 11 5.24 -20.55 54.95
N GLU A 12 5.21 -19.31 55.46
CA GLU A 12 6.05 -18.21 54.96
C GLU A 12 7.56 -18.53 55.10
N ARG A 13 7.99 -19.11 56.23
CA ARG A 13 9.41 -19.49 56.45
C ARG A 13 9.86 -20.66 55.58
N VAL A 14 8.95 -21.57 55.25
CA VAL A 14 9.23 -22.76 54.41
C VAL A 14 9.22 -22.40 52.92
N GLY A 15 8.89 -21.15 52.56
CA GLY A 15 8.93 -20.67 51.18
C GLY A 15 7.72 -21.09 50.34
N ALA A 16 6.56 -21.26 50.99
CA ALA A 16 5.29 -21.55 50.33
C ALA A 16 4.36 -20.31 50.37
N PRO A 17 4.59 -19.30 49.52
CA PRO A 17 3.91 -18.00 49.61
C PRO A 17 2.39 -18.08 49.36
N ALA A 18 1.92 -18.93 48.46
CA ALA A 18 0.48 -19.14 48.21
C ALA A 18 -0.23 -19.72 49.43
N ASP A 19 0.27 -20.85 49.97
CA ASP A 19 -0.28 -21.47 51.17
C ASP A 19 -0.23 -20.55 52.40
N ALA A 20 0.85 -19.76 52.51
CA ALA A 20 0.99 -18.76 53.55
C ALA A 20 -0.07 -17.65 53.40
N ALA A 21 -0.32 -17.19 52.18
CA ALA A 21 -1.32 -16.18 51.89
C ALA A 21 -2.73 -16.66 52.27
N ASP A 22 -3.13 -17.87 51.87
CA ASP A 22 -4.41 -18.48 52.24
C ASP A 22 -4.57 -18.60 53.76
N ALA A 23 -3.50 -18.98 54.46
CA ALA A 23 -3.49 -19.06 55.91
C ALA A 23 -3.64 -17.66 56.55
N TYR A 24 -2.99 -16.62 56.02
CA TYR A 24 -3.16 -15.24 56.48
C TYR A 24 -4.56 -14.68 56.19
N GLU A 25 -5.17 -15.03 55.05
CA GLU A 25 -6.57 -14.68 54.76
C GLU A 25 -7.51 -15.30 55.79
N ALA A 26 -7.36 -16.60 56.08
CA ALA A 26 -8.14 -17.29 57.11
C ALA A 26 -7.97 -16.65 58.50
N VAL A 27 -6.77 -16.18 58.84
CA VAL A 27 -6.53 -15.41 60.08
C VAL A 27 -7.30 -14.09 60.06
N GLY A 28 -7.24 -13.34 58.95
CA GLY A 28 -7.95 -12.07 58.80
C GLY A 28 -9.46 -12.22 58.97
N LEU A 29 -10.06 -13.22 58.31
CA LEU A 29 -11.49 -13.52 58.42
C LEU A 29 -11.92 -13.89 59.86
N ALA A 30 -11.01 -14.49 60.64
CA ALA A 30 -11.26 -14.83 62.04
C ALA A 30 -11.03 -13.66 63.03
N CYS A 31 -10.39 -12.56 62.60
CA CYS A 31 -10.17 -11.38 63.44
C CYS A 31 -11.47 -10.58 63.60
N GLN A 32 -11.81 -10.18 64.84
CA GLN A 32 -12.97 -9.33 65.13
C GLN A 32 -12.67 -7.84 65.01
N ALA A 33 -11.42 -7.43 65.28
CA ALA A 33 -10.99 -6.04 65.18
C ALA A 33 -10.73 -5.65 63.70
N PRO A 34 -11.38 -4.60 63.16
CA PRO A 34 -11.23 -4.21 61.76
C PRO A 34 -9.79 -3.91 61.33
N ARG A 35 -9.04 -3.16 62.16
CA ARG A 35 -7.62 -2.84 61.86
C ARG A 35 -6.74 -4.07 61.80
N GLU A 36 -6.92 -5.02 62.72
CA GLU A 36 -6.15 -6.27 62.70
C GLU A 36 -6.55 -7.14 61.50
N ARG A 37 -7.85 -7.21 61.18
CA ARG A 37 -8.36 -7.90 59.99
C ARG A 37 -7.71 -7.34 58.72
N ALA A 38 -7.75 -6.02 58.51
CA ALA A 38 -7.14 -5.35 57.36
C ALA A 38 -5.64 -5.66 57.27
N ALA A 39 -4.89 -5.58 58.38
CA ALA A 39 -3.46 -5.88 58.38
C ALA A 39 -3.14 -7.33 57.99
N LYS A 40 -3.97 -8.30 58.37
CA LYS A 40 -3.78 -9.73 58.00
C LYS A 40 -4.16 -10.01 56.55
N LEU A 41 -5.26 -9.42 56.07
CA LEU A 41 -5.65 -9.50 54.66
C LEU A 41 -4.59 -8.83 53.76
N TYR A 42 -4.02 -7.70 54.18
CA TYR A 42 -2.95 -7.03 53.47
C TYR A 42 -1.68 -7.89 53.38
N LYS A 43 -1.34 -8.58 54.47
CA LYS A 43 -0.22 -9.54 54.46
C LYS A 43 -0.46 -10.69 53.49
N ALA A 44 -1.69 -11.21 53.41
CA ALA A 44 -2.06 -12.21 52.40
C ALA A 44 -1.94 -11.64 50.97
N ALA A 45 -2.43 -10.42 50.73
CA ALA A 45 -2.37 -9.77 49.43
C ALA A 45 -0.94 -9.60 48.91
N THR A 46 -0.03 -9.11 49.77
CA THR A 46 1.38 -8.91 49.38
C THR A 46 2.12 -10.21 49.06
N LEU A 47 1.76 -11.33 49.71
CA LEU A 47 2.31 -12.64 49.40
C LEU A 47 1.81 -13.16 48.04
N TRP A 48 0.52 -12.99 47.74
CA TRP A 48 -0.02 -13.32 46.41
C TRP A 48 0.62 -12.47 45.31
N LEU A 49 0.79 -11.16 45.53
CA LEU A 49 1.45 -10.27 44.57
C LEU A 49 2.95 -10.59 44.36
N SER A 50 3.59 -11.31 45.28
CA SER A 50 5.01 -11.70 45.15
C SER A 50 5.27 -12.83 44.17
N LEU A 51 4.23 -13.55 43.73
CA LEU A 51 4.34 -14.70 42.84
C LEU A 51 4.54 -14.32 41.35
N ASP A 52 4.29 -13.06 41.00
CA ASP A 52 4.44 -12.48 39.64
C ASP A 52 3.84 -13.33 38.50
N ASP A 53 2.74 -14.02 38.79
CA ASP A 53 1.94 -14.77 37.82
C ASP A 53 0.50 -14.24 37.77
N GLN A 54 -0.28 -14.63 36.76
CA GLN A 54 -1.65 -14.14 36.57
C GLN A 54 -2.59 -14.46 37.74
N VAL A 55 -2.39 -15.60 38.40
CA VAL A 55 -3.23 -16.02 39.53
C VAL A 55 -2.89 -15.19 40.77
N GLY A 56 -1.61 -14.98 41.04
CA GLY A 56 -1.14 -14.14 42.13
C GLY A 56 -1.54 -12.68 41.99
N GLN A 57 -1.52 -12.14 40.77
CA GLN A 57 -2.02 -10.78 40.51
C GLN A 57 -3.54 -10.67 40.75
N ALA A 58 -4.33 -11.67 40.35
CA ALA A 58 -5.77 -11.69 40.55
C ALA A 58 -6.17 -11.83 42.03
N GLU A 59 -5.58 -12.79 42.74
CA GLU A 59 -5.84 -12.99 44.17
C GLU A 59 -5.29 -11.85 45.03
N GLY A 60 -4.12 -11.34 44.68
CA GLY A 60 -3.54 -10.15 45.31
C GLY A 60 -4.47 -8.95 45.21
N ARG A 61 -5.00 -8.66 44.01
CA ARG A 61 -6.01 -7.61 43.80
C ARG A 61 -7.27 -7.83 44.64
N ARG A 62 -7.86 -9.04 44.60
CA ARG A 62 -9.09 -9.37 45.38
C ARG A 62 -8.89 -9.12 46.87
N LEU A 63 -7.73 -9.49 47.40
CA LEU A 63 -7.42 -9.29 48.82
C LEU A 63 -7.17 -7.84 49.16
N LEU A 64 -6.52 -7.07 48.28
CA LEU A 64 -6.42 -5.63 48.46
C LEU A 64 -7.81 -4.96 48.44
N GLU A 65 -8.72 -5.37 47.56
CA GLU A 65 -10.12 -4.90 47.53
C GLU A 65 -10.79 -5.16 48.90
N ALA A 66 -10.63 -6.37 49.45
CA ALA A 66 -11.13 -6.71 50.78
C ALA A 66 -10.46 -5.88 51.91
N VAL A 67 -9.17 -5.52 51.78
CA VAL A 67 -8.52 -4.59 52.72
C VAL A 67 -9.17 -3.21 52.66
N ALA A 68 -9.40 -2.69 51.46
CA ALA A 68 -10.01 -1.38 51.25
C ALA A 68 -11.47 -1.32 51.75
N GLU A 69 -12.24 -2.40 51.66
CA GLU A 69 -13.59 -2.47 52.25
C GLU A 69 -13.57 -2.37 53.79
N VAL A 70 -12.56 -2.96 54.44
CA VAL A 70 -12.43 -2.95 55.90
C VAL A 70 -11.83 -1.63 56.39
N ASP A 71 -10.78 -1.17 55.72
CA ASP A 71 -10.06 0.06 56.06
C ASP A 71 -9.67 0.85 54.80
N PRO A 72 -10.56 1.72 54.28
CA PRO A 72 -10.24 2.64 53.18
C PRO A 72 -9.06 3.58 53.44
N SER A 73 -8.68 3.78 54.71
CA SER A 73 -7.53 4.61 55.10
C SER A 73 -6.19 3.84 55.14
N PHE A 74 -6.17 2.57 54.74
CA PHE A 74 -4.95 1.77 54.68
C PHE A 74 -4.09 2.21 53.47
N GLU A 75 -3.10 3.06 53.72
CA GLU A 75 -2.32 3.76 52.68
C GLU A 75 -1.72 2.85 51.61
N ASP A 76 -0.92 1.87 52.03
CA ASP A 76 -0.18 0.99 51.11
C ASP A 76 -1.13 0.11 50.27
N ALA A 77 -2.32 -0.22 50.79
CA ALA A 77 -3.33 -0.95 50.06
C ALA A 77 -4.04 -0.07 49.02
N PHE A 78 -4.34 1.18 49.38
CA PHE A 78 -4.91 2.17 48.48
C PHE A 78 -3.97 2.49 47.32
N GLU A 79 -2.69 2.81 47.60
CA GLU A 79 -1.69 3.12 46.56
C GLU A 79 -1.53 1.96 45.56
N ARG A 80 -1.46 0.72 46.06
CA ARG A 80 -1.34 -0.49 45.22
C ARG A 80 -2.58 -0.73 44.37
N LEU A 81 -3.78 -0.63 44.93
CA LEU A 81 -5.02 -0.76 44.16
C LEU A 81 -5.16 0.33 43.12
N GLN A 82 -4.82 1.57 43.47
CA GLN A 82 -4.82 2.68 42.53
C GLN A 82 -3.91 2.40 41.35
N ALA A 83 -2.68 1.94 41.59
CA ALA A 83 -1.74 1.55 40.53
C ALA A 83 -2.29 0.39 39.67
N ILE A 84 -2.87 -0.64 40.29
CA ILE A 84 -3.48 -1.78 39.60
C ILE A 84 -4.62 -1.32 38.69
N TYR A 85 -5.54 -0.49 39.19
CA TYR A 85 -6.68 -0.01 38.42
C TYR A 85 -6.28 0.94 37.30
N LEU A 86 -5.30 1.82 37.53
CA LEU A 86 -4.74 2.67 36.47
C LEU A 86 -4.12 1.83 35.35
N ALA A 87 -3.32 0.82 35.69
CA ALA A 87 -2.70 -0.08 34.72
C ALA A 87 -3.73 -0.93 33.95
N ALA A 88 -4.81 -1.34 34.62
CA ALA A 88 -5.88 -2.14 34.02
C ALA A 88 -6.94 -1.29 33.26
N GLY A 89 -6.89 0.05 33.37
CA GLY A 89 -7.94 0.93 32.84
C GLY A 89 -9.30 0.77 33.55
N ALA A 90 -9.32 0.25 34.78
CA ALA A 90 -10.50 -0.04 35.60
C ALA A 90 -11.05 1.24 36.25
N LYS A 91 -11.62 2.12 35.42
CA LYS A 91 -12.00 3.50 35.79
C LYS A 91 -13.13 3.56 36.83
N ARG A 92 -14.11 2.65 36.77
CA ARG A 92 -15.24 2.63 37.71
C ARG A 92 -14.79 2.19 39.09
N GLU A 93 -13.99 1.13 39.14
CA GLU A 93 -13.43 0.56 40.35
C GLU A 93 -12.50 1.55 41.04
N LEU A 94 -11.69 2.29 40.27
CA LEU A 94 -10.87 3.37 40.81
C LEU A 94 -11.74 4.52 41.37
N ALA A 95 -12.79 4.93 40.67
CA ALA A 95 -13.70 5.96 41.19
C ALA A 95 -14.39 5.55 42.50
N GLN A 96 -14.73 4.26 42.66
CA GLN A 96 -15.30 3.71 43.90
C GLN A 96 -14.27 3.67 45.03
N LEU A 97 -13.04 3.24 44.75
CA LEU A 97 -11.94 3.25 45.72
C LEU A 97 -11.68 4.68 46.24
N LEU A 98 -11.65 5.65 45.34
CA LEU A 98 -11.48 7.07 45.68
C LEU A 98 -12.65 7.59 46.54
N ALA A 99 -13.89 7.21 46.22
CA ALA A 99 -15.07 7.57 47.02
C ALA A 99 -14.98 7.04 48.45
N ALA A 100 -14.57 5.77 48.62
CA ALA A 100 -14.40 5.17 49.94
C ALA A 100 -13.29 5.87 50.76
N ARG A 101 -12.19 6.27 50.12
CA ARG A 101 -11.10 7.01 50.76
C ARG A 101 -11.58 8.40 51.23
N LEU A 102 -12.36 9.10 50.40
CA LEU A 102 -12.89 10.44 50.67
C LEU A 102 -13.80 10.53 51.91
N GLU A 103 -14.37 9.42 52.40
CA GLU A 103 -15.14 9.39 53.65
C GLU A 103 -14.27 9.61 54.91
N ARG A 104 -12.96 9.36 54.82
CA ARG A 104 -12.03 9.40 55.96
C ARG A 104 -10.93 10.45 55.85
N VAL A 105 -10.76 11.04 54.67
CA VAL A 105 -9.77 12.10 54.43
C VAL A 105 -10.20 13.37 55.14
N THR A 106 -9.33 13.87 56.01
CA THR A 106 -9.53 15.11 56.77
C THR A 106 -8.72 16.28 56.24
N ASP A 107 -7.65 16.00 55.48
CA ASP A 107 -6.83 17.05 54.87
C ASP A 107 -7.57 17.68 53.68
N PRO A 108 -7.82 19.00 53.70
CA PRO A 108 -8.55 19.66 52.63
C PRO A 108 -7.86 19.56 51.27
N ASP A 109 -6.54 19.63 51.23
CA ASP A 109 -5.78 19.60 49.97
C ASP A 109 -5.78 18.19 49.35
N GLU A 110 -5.52 17.14 50.15
CA GLU A 110 -5.68 15.74 49.73
C GLU A 110 -7.11 15.48 49.25
N ARG A 111 -8.13 16.02 49.94
CA ARG A 111 -9.53 15.87 49.55
C ARG A 111 -9.79 16.42 48.15
N VAL A 112 -9.31 17.64 47.86
CA VAL A 112 -9.45 18.26 46.53
C VAL A 112 -8.78 17.39 45.47
N GLN A 113 -7.56 16.92 45.70
CA GLN A 113 -6.83 16.08 44.73
C GLN A 113 -7.58 14.77 44.43
N LEU A 114 -8.13 14.12 45.46
CA LEU A 114 -8.89 12.88 45.31
C LEU A 114 -10.23 13.09 44.60
N GLU A 115 -10.96 14.17 44.89
CA GLU A 115 -12.20 14.51 44.17
C GLU A 115 -11.93 14.81 42.69
N VAL A 116 -10.82 15.51 42.38
CA VAL A 116 -10.39 15.77 40.99
C VAL A 116 -10.08 14.48 40.25
N LEU A 117 -9.27 13.60 40.85
CA LEU A 117 -8.93 12.32 40.24
C LEU A 117 -10.19 11.46 40.06
N ARG A 118 -11.08 11.43 41.05
CA ARG A 118 -12.36 10.71 40.98
C ARG A 118 -13.23 11.23 39.84
N GLY A 119 -13.35 12.56 39.71
CA GLY A 119 -14.05 13.20 38.61
C GLY A 119 -13.50 12.79 37.24
N LYS A 120 -12.17 12.87 37.05
CA LYS A 120 -11.49 12.43 35.82
C LYS A 120 -11.81 10.97 35.47
N MET A 121 -11.82 10.07 36.47
CA MET A 121 -12.14 8.66 36.25
C MET A 121 -13.62 8.43 35.91
N LEU A 122 -14.54 9.15 36.57
CA LEU A 122 -15.98 9.06 36.32
C LEU A 122 -16.37 9.54 34.92
N VAL A 123 -15.74 10.61 34.42
CA VAL A 123 -15.88 11.05 33.00
C VAL A 123 -15.55 9.89 32.08
N GLN A 124 -14.36 9.33 32.25
CA GLN A 124 -13.87 8.27 31.37
C GLN A 124 -14.66 6.96 31.50
N ALA A 125 -15.39 6.78 32.60
CA ALA A 125 -16.28 5.66 32.88
C ALA A 125 -17.72 5.84 32.37
N GLY A 126 -18.02 6.98 31.73
CA GLY A 126 -19.35 7.31 31.19
C GLY A 126 -20.38 7.69 32.26
N ALA A 127 -19.92 8.24 33.40
CA ALA A 127 -20.78 8.71 34.49
C ALA A 127 -20.61 10.23 34.70
N PRO A 128 -20.98 11.07 33.70
CA PRO A 128 -20.71 12.50 33.73
C PRO A 128 -21.41 13.24 34.89
N SER A 129 -22.62 12.85 35.28
CA SER A 129 -23.33 13.53 36.37
C SER A 129 -22.72 13.27 37.74
N GLU A 130 -22.18 12.07 37.98
CA GLU A 130 -21.40 11.79 39.20
C GLU A 130 -20.06 12.54 39.19
N ALA A 131 -19.42 12.62 38.01
CA ALA A 131 -18.20 13.38 37.83
C ALA A 131 -18.42 14.87 38.12
N ARG A 132 -19.54 15.43 37.65
CA ARG A 132 -19.94 16.82 37.90
C ARG A 132 -20.01 17.11 39.39
N PHE A 133 -20.67 16.25 40.15
CA PHE A 133 -20.76 16.41 41.60
C PHE A 133 -19.39 16.38 42.29
N ALA A 134 -18.53 15.43 41.91
CA ALA A 134 -17.17 15.32 42.47
C ALA A 134 -16.34 16.59 42.19
N LEU A 135 -16.36 17.06 40.94
CA LEU A 135 -15.59 18.22 40.51
C LEU A 135 -16.16 19.54 41.03
N SER A 136 -17.49 19.66 41.16
CA SER A 136 -18.11 20.80 41.84
C SER A 136 -17.67 20.87 43.31
N ALA A 137 -17.63 19.75 44.03
CA ALA A 137 -17.12 19.71 45.40
C ALA A 137 -15.64 20.12 45.49
N ALA A 138 -14.82 19.70 44.52
CA ALA A 138 -13.43 20.13 44.43
C ALA A 138 -13.30 21.65 44.17
N LEU A 139 -14.12 22.21 43.28
CA LEU A 139 -14.13 23.63 42.93
C LEU A 139 -14.74 24.52 44.02
N GLU A 140 -15.69 24.02 44.82
CA GLU A 140 -16.19 24.72 46.00
C GLU A 140 -15.09 24.91 47.05
N ALA A 141 -14.25 23.90 47.25
CA ALA A 141 -13.14 23.95 48.19
C ALA A 141 -11.94 24.73 47.64
N SER A 142 -11.64 24.59 46.35
CA SER A 142 -10.54 25.28 45.67
C SER A 142 -10.97 25.82 44.29
N PRO A 143 -11.59 27.01 44.24
CA PRO A 143 -12.15 27.58 43.01
C PRO A 143 -11.15 27.79 41.86
N ASP A 144 -9.87 27.98 42.18
CA ASP A 144 -8.80 28.27 41.22
C ASP A 144 -7.91 27.05 40.94
N ASN A 145 -8.38 25.82 41.19
CA ASN A 145 -7.64 24.61 40.87
C ASN A 145 -7.71 24.31 39.35
N PRO A 146 -6.59 24.37 38.60
CA PRO A 146 -6.62 24.24 37.14
C PRO A 146 -6.98 22.83 36.68
N ASP A 147 -6.57 21.79 37.41
CA ASP A 147 -6.91 20.40 37.11
C ASP A 147 -8.41 20.14 37.29
N ALA A 148 -9.01 20.70 38.34
CA ALA A 148 -10.44 20.62 38.61
C ALA A 148 -11.25 21.35 37.53
N LEU A 149 -10.85 22.57 37.17
CA LEU A 149 -11.50 23.37 36.11
C LEU A 149 -11.42 22.66 34.75
N SER A 150 -10.26 22.14 34.37
CA SER A 150 -10.09 21.42 33.11
C SER A 150 -11.00 20.19 33.02
N ALA A 151 -11.00 19.35 34.07
CA ALA A 151 -11.86 18.18 34.14
C ALA A 151 -13.35 18.55 34.20
N TYR A 152 -13.70 19.67 34.86
CA TYR A 152 -15.08 20.13 34.95
C TYR A 152 -15.60 20.62 33.59
N ALA A 153 -14.76 21.29 32.81
CA ALA A 153 -15.08 21.66 31.43
C ALA A 153 -15.31 20.40 30.56
N ASP A 154 -14.54 19.34 30.73
CA ASP A 154 -14.75 18.07 30.01
C ASP A 154 -16.10 17.42 30.38
N VAL A 155 -16.46 17.42 31.66
CA VAL A 155 -17.77 16.94 32.13
C VAL A 155 -18.90 17.76 31.53
N CYS A 156 -18.85 19.09 31.64
CA CYS A 156 -19.89 19.96 31.12
C CYS A 156 -20.06 19.78 29.61
N GLY A 157 -18.96 19.55 28.87
CA GLY A 157 -19.03 19.23 27.44
C GLY A 157 -19.70 17.89 27.16
N ALA A 158 -19.45 16.87 27.97
CA ALA A 158 -20.13 15.57 27.85
C ALA A 158 -21.63 15.63 28.20
N GLU A 159 -22.04 16.58 29.04
CA GLU A 159 -23.45 16.87 29.35
C GLU A 159 -24.10 17.90 28.41
N GLU A 160 -23.36 18.37 27.40
CA GLU A 160 -23.78 19.41 26.45
C GLU A 160 -24.13 20.76 27.10
N ASP A 161 -23.59 21.03 28.30
CA ASP A 161 -23.74 22.30 29.02
C ASP A 161 -22.66 23.30 28.55
N TRP A 162 -22.82 23.77 27.31
CA TRP A 162 -21.82 24.58 26.61
C TRP A 162 -21.52 25.94 27.28
N ASP A 163 -22.51 26.56 27.93
CA ASP A 163 -22.34 27.80 28.68
C ASP A 163 -21.39 27.59 29.88
N ALA A 164 -21.53 26.46 30.58
CA ALA A 164 -20.62 26.10 31.66
C ALA A 164 -19.22 25.78 31.14
N VAL A 165 -19.10 25.15 29.97
CA VAL A 165 -17.79 24.94 29.30
C VAL A 165 -17.11 26.28 29.01
N GLU A 166 -17.83 27.23 28.40
CA GLU A 166 -17.30 28.56 28.07
C GLU A 166 -16.76 29.26 29.34
N GLN A 167 -17.57 29.34 30.39
CA GLN A 167 -17.20 30.02 31.64
C GLN A 167 -15.98 29.37 32.30
N THR A 168 -15.95 28.04 32.34
CA THR A 168 -14.87 27.27 32.97
C THR A 168 -13.56 27.41 32.20
N LEU A 169 -13.59 27.35 30.86
CA LEU A 169 -12.41 27.54 30.04
C LEU A 169 -11.87 28.98 30.09
N ILE A 170 -12.74 29.98 30.15
CA ILE A 170 -12.32 31.38 30.34
C ILE A 170 -11.64 31.56 31.70
N GLN A 171 -12.17 30.95 32.77
CA GLN A 171 -11.54 30.99 34.09
C GLN A 171 -10.18 30.30 34.06
N LEU A 172 -10.11 29.08 33.51
CA LEU A 172 -8.88 28.32 33.39
C LEU A 172 -7.80 29.10 32.61
N GLY A 173 -8.17 29.74 31.50
CA GLY A 173 -7.24 30.55 30.70
C GLY A 173 -6.67 31.78 31.43
N ARG A 174 -7.33 32.28 32.48
CA ARG A 174 -6.82 33.38 33.32
C ARG A 174 -5.81 32.90 34.38
N LEU A 175 -5.93 31.65 34.79
CA LEU A 175 -5.12 31.07 35.87
C LEU A 175 -3.83 30.43 35.35
N VAL A 176 -3.90 29.82 34.17
CA VAL A 176 -2.77 29.17 33.53
C VAL A 176 -1.85 30.22 32.91
N ALA A 177 -0.57 30.21 33.30
CA ALA A 177 0.45 31.13 32.78
C ALA A 177 1.32 30.51 31.67
N GLU A 178 1.31 29.18 31.54
CA GLU A 178 2.14 28.47 30.56
C GLU A 178 1.58 28.67 29.14
N PRO A 179 2.37 29.19 28.19
CA PRO A 179 1.87 29.50 26.84
C PRO A 179 1.30 28.29 26.08
N GLU A 180 1.87 27.10 26.27
CA GLU A 180 1.41 25.86 25.62
C GLU A 180 0.00 25.48 26.10
N GLN A 181 -0.21 25.45 27.41
CA GLN A 181 -1.52 25.17 27.99
C GLN A 181 -2.55 26.27 27.66
N GLN A 182 -2.12 27.54 27.62
CA GLN A 182 -2.98 28.64 27.15
C GLN A 182 -3.41 28.45 25.69
N CYS A 183 -2.50 28.01 24.81
CA CYS A 183 -2.85 27.68 23.42
C CYS A 183 -3.94 26.61 23.35
N ASP A 184 -3.80 25.53 24.13
CA ASP A 184 -4.79 24.45 24.15
C ASP A 184 -6.17 24.94 24.63
N ILE A 185 -6.21 25.80 25.64
CA ILE A 185 -7.45 26.41 26.13
C ILE A 185 -8.10 27.28 25.06
N TYR A 186 -7.34 28.16 24.40
CA TYR A 186 -7.87 29.00 23.33
C TYR A 186 -8.29 28.21 22.09
N LEU A 187 -7.62 27.09 21.76
CA LEU A 187 -8.07 26.17 20.73
C LEU A 187 -9.42 25.55 21.07
N ARG A 188 -9.59 25.09 22.32
CA ARG A 188 -10.87 24.55 22.82
C ARG A 188 -11.98 25.59 22.81
N LEU A 189 -11.70 26.83 23.25
CA LEU A 189 -12.65 27.95 23.17
C LEU A 189 -13.02 28.27 21.72
N GLY A 190 -12.04 28.31 20.81
CA GLY A 190 -12.30 28.53 19.39
C GLY A 190 -13.21 27.45 18.81
N ALA A 191 -12.96 26.17 19.12
CA ALA A 191 -13.80 25.06 18.67
C ALA A 191 -15.21 25.12 19.28
N LEU A 192 -15.33 25.47 20.56
CA LEU A 192 -16.62 25.68 21.22
C LEU A 192 -17.46 26.73 20.49
N TYR A 193 -16.87 27.90 20.16
CA TYR A 193 -17.57 28.97 19.45
C TYR A 193 -17.82 28.66 17.96
N ASP A 194 -17.04 27.76 17.37
CA ASP A 194 -17.21 27.34 15.98
C ASP A 194 -18.35 26.32 15.84
N GLU A 195 -18.42 25.35 16.75
CA GLU A 195 -19.22 24.13 16.60
C GLU A 195 -20.48 24.10 17.48
N HIS A 196 -20.40 24.57 18.73
CA HIS A 196 -21.47 24.38 19.73
C HIS A 196 -22.18 25.68 20.14
N LEU A 197 -21.45 26.79 20.19
CA LEU A 197 -21.97 28.14 20.45
C LEU A 197 -21.66 29.07 19.26
N PRO A 198 -22.25 28.86 18.07
CA PRO A 198 -21.85 29.50 16.82
C PRO A 198 -21.73 31.02 16.94
N ASN A 199 -20.49 31.50 17.05
CA ASN A 199 -20.13 32.90 17.11
C ASN A 199 -18.79 33.09 16.38
N LEU A 200 -18.86 33.42 15.09
CA LEU A 200 -17.69 33.52 14.21
C LEU A 200 -16.64 34.50 14.75
N GLU A 201 -17.08 35.65 15.27
CA GLU A 201 -16.18 36.68 15.79
C GLU A 201 -15.40 36.19 17.01
N ARG A 202 -16.07 35.51 17.95
CA ARG A 202 -15.41 34.94 19.14
C ARG A 202 -14.50 33.78 18.79
N ALA A 203 -14.93 32.91 17.85
CA ALA A 203 -14.10 31.81 17.36
C ALA A 203 -12.81 32.35 16.72
N GLU A 204 -12.93 33.36 15.86
CA GLU A 204 -11.80 34.01 15.21
C GLU A 204 -10.85 34.64 16.23
N GLN A 205 -11.38 35.40 17.20
CA GLN A 205 -10.57 35.98 18.27
C GLN A 205 -9.82 34.92 19.07
N ALA A 206 -10.47 33.80 19.42
CA ALA A 206 -9.84 32.71 20.16
C ALA A 206 -8.67 32.10 19.36
N TYR A 207 -8.88 31.76 18.08
CA TYR A 207 -7.80 31.23 17.25
C TYR A 207 -6.69 32.26 16.96
N GLN A 208 -7.01 33.55 16.85
CA GLN A 208 -5.99 34.60 16.76
C GLN A 208 -5.14 34.70 18.04
N GLN A 209 -5.70 34.46 19.23
CA GLN A 209 -4.90 34.38 20.46
C GLN A 209 -3.95 33.19 20.43
N VAL A 210 -4.39 32.04 19.90
CA VAL A 210 -3.50 30.89 19.68
C VAL A 210 -2.32 31.28 18.80
N LEU A 211 -2.55 31.98 17.68
CA LEU A 211 -1.47 32.41 16.78
C LEU A 211 -0.56 33.50 17.37
N LYS A 212 -1.02 34.29 18.35
CA LYS A 212 -0.15 35.22 19.08
C LYS A 212 0.83 34.48 20.00
N LEU A 213 0.36 33.41 20.64
CA LEU A 213 1.16 32.60 21.57
C LEU A 213 2.06 31.60 20.81
N ALA A 214 1.52 30.98 19.78
CA ALA A 214 2.19 30.01 18.92
C ALA A 214 1.96 30.35 17.44
N PRO A 215 2.80 31.22 16.85
CA PRO A 215 2.65 31.67 15.45
C PRO A 215 2.64 30.54 14.42
N ASP A 216 3.31 29.42 14.71
CA ASP A 216 3.44 28.27 13.82
C ASP A 216 2.33 27.22 14.01
N ASN A 217 1.31 27.50 14.83
CA ASN A 217 0.21 26.57 15.07
C ASN A 217 -0.67 26.41 13.81
N THR A 218 -0.47 25.31 13.09
CA THR A 218 -1.17 25.03 11.82
C THR A 218 -2.66 24.78 12.04
N VAL A 219 -3.05 24.17 13.16
CA VAL A 219 -4.46 23.86 13.46
C VAL A 219 -5.28 25.15 13.59
N ALA A 220 -4.76 26.14 14.32
CA ALA A 220 -5.42 27.44 14.45
C ALA A 220 -5.51 28.18 13.09
N ARG A 221 -4.45 28.13 12.26
CA ARG A 221 -4.48 28.71 10.90
C ARG A 221 -5.54 28.03 10.02
N GLU A 222 -5.63 26.70 10.03
CA GLU A 222 -6.64 25.95 9.26
C GLU A 222 -8.06 26.31 9.68
N LYS A 223 -8.32 26.40 10.99
CA LYS A 223 -9.61 26.84 11.53
C LYS A 223 -9.94 28.28 11.12
N LEU A 224 -8.96 29.19 11.16
CA LEU A 224 -9.15 30.57 10.69
C LEU A 224 -9.45 30.65 9.18
N VAL A 225 -8.82 29.85 8.34
CA VAL A 225 -9.16 29.77 6.91
C VAL A 225 -10.63 29.36 6.72
N GLY A 226 -11.06 28.33 7.46
CA GLY A 226 -12.46 27.86 7.44
C GLY A 226 -13.44 28.95 7.88
N LEU A 227 -13.17 29.62 9.00
CA LEU A 227 -13.99 30.72 9.51
C LEU A 227 -14.08 31.89 8.51
N ALA A 228 -12.94 32.33 7.98
CA ALA A 228 -12.86 33.44 7.04
C ALA A 228 -13.64 33.16 5.75
N LEU A 229 -13.62 31.92 5.26
CA LEU A 229 -14.44 31.52 4.11
C LEU A 229 -15.95 31.58 4.41
N ARG A 230 -16.39 31.22 5.61
CA ARG A 230 -17.82 31.29 6.00
C ARG A 230 -18.28 32.72 6.26
N SER A 231 -17.41 33.59 6.77
CA SER A 231 -17.71 35.01 6.98
C SER A 231 -17.63 35.84 5.69
N GLY A 232 -17.13 35.25 4.59
CA GLY A 232 -16.92 35.93 3.32
C GLY A 232 -15.64 36.78 3.27
N ASP A 233 -14.78 36.70 4.29
CA ASP A 233 -13.45 37.31 4.30
C ASP A 233 -12.45 36.49 3.49
N THR A 234 -12.54 36.62 2.17
CA THR A 234 -11.65 35.93 1.24
C THR A 234 -10.20 36.41 1.36
N ALA A 235 -9.97 37.63 1.81
CA ALA A 235 -8.63 38.19 1.97
C ALA A 235 -7.91 37.58 3.17
N GLY A 236 -8.59 37.50 4.32
CA GLY A 236 -8.08 36.81 5.51
C GLY A 236 -7.88 35.30 5.25
N ALA A 237 -8.82 34.65 4.57
CA ALA A 237 -8.67 33.25 4.18
C ALA A 237 -7.41 33.01 3.32
N PHE A 238 -7.16 33.90 2.36
CA PHE A 238 -5.98 33.82 1.50
C PHE A 238 -4.68 33.99 2.29
N GLU A 239 -4.60 35.00 3.15
CA GLU A 239 -3.42 35.27 3.98
C GLU A 239 -3.05 34.06 4.85
N GLN A 240 -4.03 33.52 5.60
CA GLN A 240 -3.81 32.38 6.48
C GLN A 240 -3.45 31.11 5.70
N GLN A 241 -4.06 30.90 4.53
CA GLN A 241 -3.75 29.76 3.69
C GLN A 241 -2.35 29.87 3.05
N GLN A 242 -1.92 31.07 2.66
CA GLN A 242 -0.56 31.29 2.13
C GLN A 242 0.49 30.97 3.20
N GLN A 243 0.21 31.41 4.43
CA GLN A 243 1.00 31.13 5.61
C GLN A 243 1.11 29.61 5.89
N LEU A 244 0.05 28.83 5.66
CA LEU A 244 0.11 27.35 5.71
C LEU A 244 0.97 26.75 4.59
N VAL A 245 0.90 27.27 3.36
CA VAL A 245 1.73 26.82 2.24
C VAL A 245 3.22 27.10 2.47
N GLU A 246 3.55 28.24 3.09
CA GLU A 246 4.93 28.60 3.42
C GLU A 246 5.51 27.70 4.52
N ALA A 247 4.70 27.35 5.52
CA ALA A 247 5.08 26.45 6.62
C ALA A 247 5.17 24.97 6.22
N ALA A 248 4.48 24.56 5.15
CA ALA A 248 4.49 23.18 4.66
C ALA A 248 5.90 22.68 4.33
N LYS A 249 6.23 21.45 4.72
CA LYS A 249 7.60 20.90 4.62
C LYS A 249 7.79 20.08 3.36
N THR A 250 6.75 19.38 2.93
CA THR A 250 6.82 18.48 1.78
C THR A 250 6.26 19.11 0.50
N PRO A 251 6.76 18.74 -0.69
CA PRO A 251 6.15 19.14 -1.96
C PRO A 251 4.66 18.79 -2.06
N GLN A 252 4.26 17.66 -1.47
CA GLN A 252 2.87 17.18 -1.41
C GLN A 252 1.99 18.16 -0.63
N GLU A 253 2.40 18.53 0.58
CA GLU A 253 1.67 19.50 1.43
C GLU A 253 1.60 20.87 0.76
N LYS A 254 2.72 21.34 0.18
CA LYS A 254 2.75 22.61 -0.56
C LYS A 254 1.81 22.59 -1.76
N CYS A 255 1.75 21.48 -2.49
CA CYS A 255 0.83 21.30 -3.60
C CYS A 255 -0.63 21.35 -3.13
N LYS A 256 -1.00 20.58 -2.11
CA LYS A 256 -2.35 20.60 -1.51
C LYS A 256 -2.75 21.99 -1.03
N GLY A 257 -1.86 22.67 -0.30
CA GLY A 257 -2.13 24.02 0.16
C GLY A 257 -2.25 25.05 -0.97
N THR A 258 -1.49 24.89 -2.06
CA THR A 258 -1.59 25.75 -3.25
C THR A 258 -2.89 25.49 -4.02
N ILE A 259 -3.35 24.25 -4.10
CA ILE A 259 -4.67 23.90 -4.66
C ILE A 259 -5.76 24.59 -3.83
N ARG A 260 -5.66 24.54 -2.49
CA ARG A 260 -6.60 25.22 -1.61
C ARG A 260 -6.61 26.74 -1.81
N LEU A 261 -5.46 27.38 -2.08
CA LEU A 261 -5.42 28.81 -2.45
C LEU A 261 -6.23 29.08 -3.73
N ALA A 262 -6.15 28.20 -4.72
CA ALA A 262 -6.93 28.36 -5.94
C ALA A 262 -8.44 28.18 -5.71
N GLU A 263 -8.83 27.25 -4.83
CA GLU A 263 -10.24 27.07 -4.42
C GLU A 263 -10.78 28.32 -3.70
N ILE A 264 -9.95 29.00 -2.89
CA ILE A 264 -10.32 30.27 -2.26
C ILE A 264 -10.58 31.36 -3.33
N TYR A 265 -9.69 31.49 -4.32
CA TYR A 265 -9.89 32.42 -5.44
C TYR A 265 -11.13 32.07 -6.29
N GLU A 266 -11.39 30.79 -6.49
CA GLU A 266 -12.57 30.32 -7.22
C GLU A 266 -13.86 30.68 -6.46
N ALA A 267 -13.88 30.44 -5.15
CA ALA A 267 -15.01 30.80 -4.28
C ALA A 267 -15.24 32.32 -4.20
N SER A 268 -14.18 33.13 -4.29
CA SER A 268 -14.27 34.59 -4.35
C SER A 268 -14.70 35.13 -5.72
N GLY A 269 -14.85 34.28 -6.73
CA GLY A 269 -15.21 34.65 -8.10
C GLY A 269 -14.04 35.15 -8.96
N ASP A 270 -12.80 35.14 -8.46
CA ASP A 270 -11.61 35.48 -9.25
C ASP A 270 -11.08 34.25 -9.99
N LEU A 271 -11.86 33.80 -10.99
CA LEU A 271 -11.55 32.63 -11.80
C LEU A 271 -10.18 32.74 -12.49
N LYS A 272 -9.75 33.97 -12.81
CA LYS A 272 -8.46 34.20 -13.46
C LYS A 272 -7.29 33.91 -12.52
N GLN A 273 -7.36 34.37 -11.27
CA GLN A 273 -6.34 34.04 -10.27
C GLN A 273 -6.37 32.57 -9.85
N ALA A 274 -7.56 31.97 -9.76
CA ALA A 274 -7.71 30.54 -9.51
C ALA A 274 -6.99 29.70 -10.58
N GLU A 275 -7.26 29.98 -11.86
CA GLU A 275 -6.59 29.29 -12.97
C GLU A 275 -5.07 29.48 -12.94
N GLN A 276 -4.60 30.73 -12.78
CA GLN A 276 -3.17 31.04 -12.71
C GLN A 276 -2.46 30.28 -11.58
N THR A 277 -3.13 30.17 -10.43
CA THR A 277 -2.62 29.46 -9.26
C THR A 277 -2.53 27.95 -9.52
N LEU A 278 -3.54 27.33 -10.14
CA LEU A 278 -3.54 25.91 -10.51
C LEU A 278 -2.51 25.59 -11.60
N VAL A 279 -2.36 26.45 -12.61
CA VAL A 279 -1.33 26.31 -13.64
C VAL A 279 0.06 26.39 -13.02
N LYS A 280 0.28 27.34 -12.09
CA LYS A 280 1.54 27.44 -11.33
C LYS A 280 1.77 26.22 -10.46
N ALA A 281 0.73 25.69 -9.80
CA ALA A 281 0.81 24.47 -9.00
C ALA A 281 1.26 23.28 -9.87
N ARG A 282 0.63 23.04 -11.02
CA ARG A 282 1.02 21.95 -11.94
C ARG A 282 2.46 22.10 -12.44
N ARG A 283 2.90 23.31 -12.76
CA ARG A 283 4.27 23.56 -13.21
C ARG A 283 5.31 23.34 -12.11
N THR A 284 4.99 23.75 -10.88
CA THR A 284 5.92 23.71 -9.74
C THR A 284 5.99 22.31 -9.14
N PHE A 285 4.84 21.63 -9.04
CA PHE A 285 4.67 20.30 -8.47
C PHE A 285 4.36 19.29 -9.58
N SER A 286 5.20 19.23 -10.61
CA SER A 286 4.96 18.40 -11.81
C SER A 286 4.87 16.90 -11.56
N ARG A 287 5.30 16.44 -10.38
CA ARG A 287 5.20 15.05 -9.91
C ARG A 287 3.92 14.76 -9.14
N GLU A 288 3.16 15.78 -8.76
CA GLU A 288 1.93 15.65 -7.98
C GLU A 288 0.72 15.62 -8.93
N ALA A 289 0.10 14.45 -9.06
CA ALA A 289 -1.05 14.27 -9.95
C ALA A 289 -2.31 15.01 -9.48
N SER A 290 -2.38 15.37 -8.18
CA SER A 290 -3.45 16.19 -7.61
C SER A 290 -3.54 17.57 -8.28
N ALA A 291 -2.41 18.23 -8.56
CA ALA A 291 -2.41 19.54 -9.22
C ALA A 291 -3.02 19.48 -10.63
N MET A 292 -2.80 18.37 -11.36
CA MET A 292 -3.43 18.16 -12.66
C MET A 292 -4.94 17.94 -12.50
N SER A 293 -5.34 17.07 -11.57
CA SER A 293 -6.75 16.74 -11.32
C SER A 293 -7.54 17.98 -10.94
N SER A 294 -7.04 18.79 -10.00
CA SER A 294 -7.70 20.03 -9.58
C SER A 294 -7.80 21.06 -10.71
N LEU A 295 -6.79 21.17 -11.59
CA LEU A 295 -6.87 22.05 -12.76
C LEU A 295 -7.89 21.55 -13.79
N TYR A 296 -7.97 20.23 -13.99
CA TYR A 296 -8.98 19.62 -14.86
C TYR A 296 -10.39 19.87 -14.31
N ASP A 297 -10.61 19.59 -13.03
CA ASP A 297 -11.91 19.79 -12.36
C ASP A 297 -12.33 21.27 -12.36
N PHE A 298 -11.38 22.19 -12.21
CA PHE A 298 -11.60 23.62 -12.37
C PHE A 298 -12.09 23.95 -13.80
N TYR A 299 -11.42 23.44 -14.84
CA TYR A 299 -11.86 23.67 -16.22
C TYR A 299 -13.24 23.10 -16.50
N ARG A 300 -13.55 21.90 -16.00
CA ARG A 300 -14.87 21.27 -16.14
C ARG A 300 -15.96 22.06 -15.43
N ARG A 301 -15.75 22.47 -14.17
CA ARG A 301 -16.73 23.25 -13.39
C ARG A 301 -17.01 24.63 -14.01
N ASN A 302 -16.03 25.22 -14.68
CA ASN A 302 -16.15 26.53 -15.31
C ASN A 302 -16.51 26.48 -16.81
N GLY A 303 -16.92 25.32 -17.34
CA GLY A 303 -17.38 25.16 -18.73
C GLY A 303 -16.28 25.30 -19.79
N GLN A 304 -15.01 25.11 -19.41
CA GLN A 304 -13.83 25.21 -20.27
C GLN A 304 -13.37 23.83 -20.78
N ASP A 305 -14.29 23.05 -21.32
CA ASP A 305 -14.03 21.66 -21.78
C ASP A 305 -12.86 21.53 -22.77
N PRO A 306 -12.71 22.42 -23.79
CA PRO A 306 -11.56 22.33 -24.70
C PRO A 306 -10.20 22.49 -23.99
N ALA A 307 -10.15 23.27 -22.90
CA ALA A 307 -8.94 23.43 -22.11
C ALA A 307 -8.67 22.20 -21.24
N ALA A 308 -9.72 21.58 -20.69
CA ALA A 308 -9.65 20.32 -19.95
C ALA A 308 -9.13 19.18 -20.83
N ASP A 309 -9.64 19.04 -22.06
CA ASP A 309 -9.20 18.02 -23.01
C ASP A 309 -7.74 18.23 -23.42
N MET A 310 -7.38 19.47 -23.77
CA MET A 310 -5.99 19.81 -24.11
C MET A 310 -5.02 19.56 -22.96
N LEU A 311 -5.45 19.77 -21.71
CA LEU A 311 -4.67 19.47 -20.51
C LEU A 311 -4.35 17.97 -20.42
N VAL A 312 -5.36 17.12 -20.60
CA VAL A 312 -5.23 15.65 -20.58
C VAL A 312 -4.35 15.15 -21.72
N GLU A 313 -4.56 15.63 -22.94
CA GLU A 313 -3.75 15.26 -24.11
C GLU A 313 -2.26 15.58 -23.92
N ARG A 314 -1.96 16.78 -23.41
CA ARG A 314 -0.58 17.20 -23.12
C ARG A 314 0.05 16.32 -22.04
N ALA A 315 -0.69 16.00 -20.98
CA ALA A 315 -0.21 15.12 -19.92
C ALA A 315 0.06 13.70 -20.44
N GLN A 316 -0.82 13.14 -21.27
CA GLN A 316 -0.61 11.84 -21.91
C GLN A 316 0.66 11.85 -22.78
N ALA A 317 0.88 12.91 -23.57
CA ALA A 317 2.07 13.06 -24.39
C ALA A 317 3.36 13.22 -23.56
N GLU A 318 3.30 13.91 -22.41
CA GLU A 318 4.41 14.01 -21.45
C GLU A 318 4.76 12.65 -20.82
N VAL A 319 3.74 11.92 -20.39
CA VAL A 319 3.85 10.55 -19.86
C VAL A 319 4.50 9.63 -20.87
N ARG A 320 3.95 9.57 -22.09
CA ARG A 320 4.46 8.70 -23.17
C ARG A 320 5.91 9.02 -23.52
N ARG A 321 6.27 10.30 -23.61
CA ARG A 321 7.67 10.71 -23.81
C ARG A 321 8.57 10.28 -22.67
N GLY A 322 8.08 10.33 -21.42
CA GLY A 322 8.82 9.87 -20.25
C GLY A 322 9.10 8.37 -20.25
N LEU A 323 8.07 7.56 -20.52
CA LEU A 323 8.20 6.10 -20.59
C LEU A 323 9.13 5.68 -21.73
N ASN A 324 8.99 6.30 -22.91
CA ASN A 324 9.87 6.04 -24.06
C ASN A 324 11.33 6.43 -23.78
N ALA A 325 11.56 7.45 -22.95
CA ALA A 325 12.89 7.84 -22.48
C ALA A 325 13.44 6.91 -21.38
N GLY A 326 12.69 5.87 -20.99
CA GLY A 326 13.08 4.91 -19.96
C GLY A 326 12.97 5.45 -18.54
N ARG A 327 12.11 6.46 -18.29
CA ARG A 327 11.85 6.97 -16.94
C ARG A 327 10.73 6.15 -16.28
N PHE A 328 11.06 5.44 -15.20
CA PHE A 328 10.13 4.59 -14.43
C PHE A 328 9.87 5.13 -13.02
N GLU A 329 9.83 6.46 -12.87
CA GLU A 329 9.54 7.10 -11.59
C GLU A 329 8.06 6.87 -11.22
N PRO A 330 7.72 6.53 -9.95
CA PRO A 330 6.34 6.32 -9.51
C PRO A 330 5.37 7.46 -9.88
N ALA A 331 5.84 8.71 -9.82
CA ALA A 331 5.05 9.88 -10.17
C ALA A 331 4.51 9.85 -11.63
N LEU A 332 5.25 9.23 -12.55
CA LEU A 332 4.82 9.10 -13.95
C LEU A 332 3.62 8.15 -14.09
N PHE A 333 3.61 7.06 -13.31
CA PHE A 333 2.52 6.09 -13.31
C PHE A 333 1.30 6.60 -12.56
N ALA A 334 1.50 7.34 -11.47
CA ALA A 334 0.42 8.09 -10.82
C ALA A 334 -0.24 9.08 -11.80
N MET A 335 0.55 9.75 -12.63
CA MET A 335 0.02 10.63 -13.69
C MET A 335 -0.76 9.85 -14.76
N VAL A 336 -0.30 8.66 -15.17
CA VAL A 336 -1.05 7.79 -16.10
C VAL A 336 -2.41 7.43 -15.49
N LYS A 337 -2.44 6.98 -14.23
CA LYS A 337 -3.67 6.63 -13.50
C LYS A 337 -4.64 7.80 -13.50
N THR A 338 -4.15 8.99 -13.15
CA THR A 338 -4.95 10.22 -13.16
C THR A 338 -5.49 10.52 -14.56
N VAL A 339 -4.64 10.53 -15.59
CA VAL A 339 -5.06 10.77 -16.98
C VAL A 339 -6.15 9.79 -17.43
N ALA A 340 -5.99 8.50 -17.13
CA ALA A 340 -6.97 7.47 -17.47
C ALA A 340 -8.30 7.68 -16.72
N GLY A 341 -8.24 7.99 -15.42
CA GLY A 341 -9.42 8.30 -14.60
C GLY A 341 -10.20 9.51 -15.13
N LEU A 342 -9.50 10.60 -15.50
CA LEU A 342 -10.10 11.80 -16.07
C LEU A 342 -10.76 11.55 -17.44
N ARG A 343 -10.36 10.50 -18.16
CA ARG A 343 -10.97 10.07 -19.43
C ARG A 343 -12.07 9.02 -19.26
N ASN A 344 -12.44 8.68 -18.02
CA ASN A 344 -13.37 7.60 -17.69
C ASN A 344 -12.93 6.24 -18.25
N GLN A 345 -11.62 5.97 -18.28
CA GLN A 345 -11.05 4.70 -18.71
C GLN A 345 -10.70 3.85 -17.47
N ALA A 346 -11.71 3.24 -16.86
CA ALA A 346 -11.59 2.55 -15.57
C ALA A 346 -10.53 1.42 -15.59
N ASP A 347 -10.55 0.56 -16.61
CA ASP A 347 -9.57 -0.52 -16.77
C ASP A 347 -8.13 0.03 -16.93
N ALA A 348 -7.93 1.04 -17.77
CA ALA A 348 -6.63 1.69 -17.93
C ALA A 348 -6.13 2.34 -16.63
N ALA A 349 -7.02 2.92 -15.83
CA ALA A 349 -6.68 3.49 -14.51
C ALA A 349 -6.28 2.39 -13.52
N ALA A 350 -7.03 1.28 -13.47
CA ALA A 350 -6.72 0.12 -12.63
C ALA A 350 -5.38 -0.52 -13.00
N ILE A 351 -5.07 -0.63 -14.30
CA ILE A 351 -3.77 -1.14 -14.74
C ILE A 351 -2.64 -0.18 -14.37
N ALA A 352 -2.83 1.12 -14.56
CA ALA A 352 -1.83 2.12 -14.18
C ALA A 352 -1.55 2.11 -12.67
N GLU A 353 -2.59 1.88 -11.86
CA GLU A 353 -2.48 1.65 -10.42
C GLU A 353 -1.71 0.37 -10.09
N ALA A 354 -2.03 -0.74 -10.75
CA ALA A 354 -1.31 -2.00 -10.58
C ALA A 354 0.16 -1.89 -10.97
N SER A 355 0.46 -1.19 -12.06
CA SER A 355 1.84 -0.94 -12.49
C SER A 355 2.58 0.00 -11.54
N LEU A 356 1.91 1.00 -10.96
CA LEU A 356 2.46 1.84 -9.89
C LEU A 356 2.80 1.01 -8.65
N ALA A 357 1.86 0.20 -8.17
CA ALA A 357 2.06 -0.71 -7.05
C ALA A 357 3.23 -1.67 -7.34
N ALA A 358 3.31 -2.22 -8.55
CA ALA A 358 4.39 -3.09 -8.96
C ALA A 358 5.77 -2.42 -9.00
N ILE A 359 5.84 -1.13 -9.35
CA ILE A 359 7.09 -0.35 -9.27
C ILE A 359 7.48 -0.08 -7.82
N GLN A 360 6.50 0.10 -6.94
CA GLN A 360 6.71 0.34 -5.51
C GLN A 360 6.96 -0.93 -4.71
N GLY A 361 6.70 -2.11 -5.30
CA GLY A 361 6.81 -3.39 -4.58
C GLY A 361 5.60 -3.73 -3.73
N GLN A 362 4.47 -3.09 -3.99
CA GLN A 362 3.20 -3.31 -3.31
C GLN A 362 2.36 -4.32 -4.09
N PRO A 363 1.51 -5.11 -3.41
CA PRO A 363 0.61 -6.04 -4.08
C PRO A 363 -0.35 -5.28 -5.00
N ALA A 364 -0.72 -5.91 -6.11
CA ALA A 364 -1.66 -5.40 -7.08
C ALA A 364 -2.56 -6.52 -7.56
N TYR A 365 -3.78 -6.20 -7.99
CA TYR A 365 -4.66 -7.16 -8.62
C TYR A 365 -5.29 -6.54 -9.86
N VAL A 366 -5.16 -7.26 -10.98
CA VAL A 366 -5.83 -6.96 -12.25
C VAL A 366 -6.26 -8.29 -12.82
N GLU A 367 -7.50 -8.38 -13.27
CA GLU A 367 -8.00 -9.59 -13.91
C GLU A 367 -7.25 -9.86 -15.22
N GLY A 368 -6.76 -11.09 -15.37
CA GLY A 368 -6.08 -11.57 -16.57
C GLY A 368 -6.99 -12.41 -17.46
N ALA A 369 -6.65 -12.52 -18.75
CA ALA A 369 -7.41 -13.27 -19.73
C ALA A 369 -7.22 -14.80 -19.68
N GLY A 370 -6.26 -15.29 -18.89
CA GLY A 370 -5.82 -16.68 -18.92
C GLY A 370 -5.45 -17.14 -20.33
N PRO A 371 -5.84 -18.37 -20.76
CA PRO A 371 -5.50 -18.91 -22.08
C PRO A 371 -5.97 -18.08 -23.29
N MET A 372 -6.97 -17.20 -23.12
CA MET A 372 -7.46 -16.34 -24.22
C MET A 372 -6.40 -15.35 -24.72
N ALA A 373 -5.38 -15.03 -23.90
CA ALA A 373 -4.24 -14.23 -24.34
C ALA A 373 -3.43 -14.85 -25.49
N GLY A 374 -3.63 -16.14 -25.78
CA GLY A 374 -3.01 -16.86 -26.90
C GLY A 374 -3.68 -16.66 -28.25
N GLN A 375 -4.80 -15.93 -28.34
CA GLN A 375 -5.49 -15.72 -29.62
C GLN A 375 -4.63 -14.92 -30.61
N GLY A 376 -4.45 -15.46 -31.82
CA GLY A 376 -3.53 -14.90 -32.83
C GLY A 376 -3.91 -13.50 -33.33
N GLU A 377 -5.18 -13.10 -33.25
CA GLU A 377 -5.62 -11.75 -33.61
C GLU A 377 -5.06 -10.68 -32.67
N LEU A 378 -4.73 -11.03 -31.42
CA LEU A 378 -4.16 -10.11 -30.44
C LEU A 378 -2.73 -9.68 -30.82
N ASP A 379 -2.09 -10.36 -31.76
CA ASP A 379 -0.72 -10.02 -32.18
C ASP A 379 -0.64 -8.70 -32.93
N GLU A 380 -1.74 -8.09 -33.35
CA GLU A 380 -1.72 -6.69 -33.79
C GLU A 380 -1.34 -5.72 -32.66
N TYR A 381 -1.59 -6.09 -31.41
CA TYR A 381 -1.27 -5.31 -30.21
C TYR A 381 -0.03 -5.83 -29.48
N LEU A 382 0.12 -7.16 -29.41
CA LEU A 382 1.15 -7.80 -28.58
C LEU A 382 2.51 -7.87 -29.27
N ALA A 383 2.54 -8.01 -30.59
CA ALA A 383 3.79 -8.21 -31.32
C ALA A 383 4.66 -6.94 -31.29
N PRO A 384 5.96 -7.05 -30.92
CA PRO A 384 6.88 -5.94 -31.05
C PRO A 384 7.05 -5.47 -32.49
N ASP A 385 7.24 -4.16 -32.71
CA ASP A 385 7.30 -3.50 -34.03
C ASP A 385 8.34 -4.06 -35.01
N VAL A 386 9.34 -4.79 -34.52
CA VAL A 386 10.32 -5.48 -35.38
C VAL A 386 9.68 -6.65 -36.13
N PHE A 387 8.68 -7.30 -35.53
CA PHE A 387 7.90 -8.39 -36.13
C PHE A 387 6.74 -7.81 -36.94
N THR A 388 7.07 -7.21 -38.09
CA THR A 388 6.08 -6.72 -39.06
C THR A 388 5.10 -7.82 -39.47
N PRO A 389 3.91 -7.48 -40.01
CA PRO A 389 2.98 -8.50 -40.52
C PRO A 389 3.65 -9.50 -41.47
N SER A 390 4.53 -9.04 -42.37
CA SER A 390 5.28 -9.88 -43.28
C SER A 390 6.28 -10.78 -42.56
N PHE A 391 6.96 -10.28 -41.52
CA PHE A 391 7.88 -11.10 -40.73
C PHE A 391 7.14 -12.15 -39.93
N ARG A 392 5.99 -11.82 -39.33
CA ARG A 392 5.14 -12.78 -38.62
C ARG A 392 4.63 -13.87 -39.57
N ALA A 393 4.17 -13.49 -40.77
CA ALA A 393 3.74 -14.44 -41.78
C ALA A 393 4.88 -15.38 -42.24
N LEU A 394 6.09 -14.82 -42.47
CA LEU A 394 7.28 -15.60 -42.81
C LEU A 394 7.64 -16.60 -41.70
N LEU A 395 7.69 -16.13 -40.44
CA LEU A 395 7.96 -16.99 -39.29
C LEU A 395 6.90 -18.08 -39.16
N GLY A 396 5.61 -17.74 -39.32
CA GLY A 396 4.51 -18.70 -39.30
C GLY A 396 4.65 -19.81 -40.34
N ALA A 397 5.16 -19.47 -41.54
CA ALA A 397 5.32 -20.42 -42.64
C ALA A 397 6.55 -21.33 -42.48
N THR A 398 7.71 -20.75 -42.13
CA THR A 398 9.00 -21.47 -42.22
C THR A 398 9.92 -21.28 -41.01
N GLY A 399 9.46 -20.62 -39.94
CA GLY A 399 10.30 -20.31 -38.77
C GLY A 399 10.85 -21.53 -38.03
N SER A 400 10.16 -22.69 -38.10
CA SER A 400 10.66 -23.94 -37.50
C SER A 400 11.93 -24.47 -38.17
N LEU A 401 12.25 -24.03 -39.40
CA LEU A 401 13.49 -24.39 -40.09
C LEU A 401 14.75 -23.87 -39.37
N MET A 402 14.62 -22.90 -38.47
CA MET A 402 15.74 -22.41 -37.66
C MET A 402 16.11 -23.34 -36.49
N ASP A 403 15.23 -24.25 -36.06
CA ASP A 403 15.48 -25.13 -34.90
C ASP A 403 16.74 -26.00 -35.07
N PRO A 404 16.99 -26.67 -36.22
CA PRO A 404 18.21 -27.45 -36.44
C PRO A 404 19.49 -26.60 -36.44
N ALA A 405 19.40 -25.31 -36.76
CA ALA A 405 20.55 -24.41 -36.78
C ALA A 405 21.03 -24.05 -35.35
N VAL A 406 20.09 -23.94 -34.40
CA VAL A 406 20.35 -23.58 -32.99
C VAL A 406 19.57 -24.50 -32.02
N PRO A 407 19.88 -25.82 -32.02
CA PRO A 407 19.10 -26.80 -31.29
C PRO A 407 19.22 -26.61 -29.78
N PHE A 408 18.10 -26.72 -29.06
CA PHE A 408 18.12 -26.81 -27.61
C PHE A 408 18.37 -28.26 -27.19
N ASN A 409 19.61 -28.57 -26.79
CA ASN A 409 20.02 -29.95 -26.53
C ASN A 409 19.46 -30.49 -25.20
N LEU A 410 18.27 -31.08 -25.26
CA LEU A 410 17.60 -31.71 -24.12
C LEU A 410 18.40 -32.89 -23.52
N GLN A 411 19.18 -33.61 -24.33
CA GLN A 411 19.99 -34.73 -23.87
C GLN A 411 21.14 -34.26 -22.97
N SER A 412 21.86 -33.22 -23.38
CA SER A 412 22.92 -32.59 -22.57
C SER A 412 22.39 -32.05 -21.25
N LEU A 413 21.14 -31.58 -21.24
CA LEU A 413 20.44 -31.13 -20.03
C LEU A 413 19.83 -32.27 -19.22
N ARG A 414 19.95 -33.52 -19.66
CA ARG A 414 19.32 -34.70 -19.04
C ARG A 414 17.82 -34.49 -18.81
N ALA A 415 17.15 -33.80 -19.73
CA ALA A 415 15.73 -33.51 -19.60
C ALA A 415 14.91 -34.80 -19.70
N LYS A 416 13.90 -34.94 -18.84
CA LYS A 416 13.02 -36.12 -18.76
C LYS A 416 11.56 -35.69 -18.71
N PRO A 417 10.60 -36.51 -19.16
CA PRO A 417 9.19 -36.28 -18.89
C PRO A 417 8.94 -36.11 -17.39
N LEU A 418 7.95 -35.29 -17.03
CA LEU A 418 7.60 -35.08 -15.62
C LEU A 418 7.09 -36.39 -14.99
N PRO A 419 7.40 -36.65 -13.70
CA PRO A 419 6.83 -37.77 -12.97
C PRO A 419 5.29 -37.68 -12.91
N SER A 420 4.61 -38.82 -12.75
CA SER A 420 3.15 -38.88 -12.60
C SER A 420 2.61 -38.10 -11.40
N ALA A 421 3.45 -37.85 -10.39
CA ALA A 421 3.12 -37.00 -9.24
C ALA A 421 2.90 -35.52 -9.61
N ASN A 422 3.31 -35.09 -10.80
CA ASN A 422 3.15 -33.73 -11.32
C ASN A 422 2.27 -33.70 -12.59
N ALA A 423 1.34 -34.66 -12.70
CA ALA A 423 0.44 -34.76 -13.85
C ALA A 423 -0.47 -33.53 -14.00
N ASP A 424 -0.88 -32.95 -12.87
CA ASP A 424 -1.63 -31.70 -12.76
C ASP A 424 -0.95 -30.53 -13.49
N ILE A 425 0.36 -30.35 -13.30
CA ILE A 425 1.13 -29.29 -13.98
C ILE A 425 1.18 -29.52 -15.48
N VAL A 426 1.29 -30.78 -15.93
CA VAL A 426 1.29 -31.13 -17.35
C VAL A 426 -0.09 -30.88 -17.97
N GLU A 427 -1.17 -31.30 -17.30
CA GLU A 427 -2.54 -31.07 -17.73
C GLU A 427 -2.83 -29.57 -17.83
N ARG A 428 -2.52 -28.81 -16.77
CA ARG A 428 -2.66 -27.37 -16.76
C ARG A 428 -1.86 -26.68 -17.86
N THR A 429 -0.62 -27.13 -18.11
CA THR A 429 0.20 -26.60 -19.21
C THR A 429 -0.45 -26.85 -20.56
N ARG A 430 -1.05 -28.03 -20.79
CA ARG A 430 -1.75 -28.36 -22.04
C ARG A 430 -3.06 -27.60 -22.19
N GLU A 431 -3.81 -27.38 -21.11
CA GLU A 431 -4.99 -26.52 -21.09
C GLU A 431 -4.63 -25.10 -21.55
N ILE A 432 -3.57 -24.52 -20.96
CA ILE A 432 -3.08 -23.21 -21.39
C ILE A 432 -2.64 -23.26 -22.85
N ALA A 433 -1.86 -24.28 -23.24
CA ALA A 433 -1.35 -24.43 -24.61
C ALA A 433 -2.45 -24.55 -25.67
N ALA A 434 -3.61 -25.11 -25.32
CA ALA A 434 -4.77 -25.15 -26.22
C ALA A 434 -5.22 -23.72 -26.62
N GLY A 435 -5.16 -22.74 -25.71
CA GLY A 435 -5.43 -21.32 -26.00
C GLY A 435 -4.43 -20.69 -26.98
N TYR A 436 -3.23 -21.26 -27.09
CA TYR A 436 -2.22 -20.86 -28.08
C TYR A 436 -2.25 -21.71 -29.37
N GLY A 437 -3.21 -22.63 -29.51
CA GLY A 437 -3.28 -23.55 -30.65
C GLY A 437 -2.18 -24.62 -30.64
N LEU A 438 -1.62 -24.95 -29.46
CA LEU A 438 -0.55 -25.94 -29.28
C LEU A 438 -0.99 -27.09 -28.35
N PRO A 439 -2.11 -27.79 -28.60
CA PRO A 439 -2.68 -28.77 -27.66
C PRO A 439 -1.78 -29.98 -27.37
N ASN A 440 -0.87 -30.30 -28.30
CA ASN A 440 0.03 -31.45 -28.21
C ASN A 440 1.44 -31.05 -27.70
N VAL A 441 1.55 -30.00 -26.88
CA VAL A 441 2.84 -29.58 -26.34
C VAL A 441 3.47 -30.67 -25.47
N GLU A 442 4.73 -30.99 -25.76
CA GLU A 442 5.56 -31.89 -24.96
C GLU A 442 6.13 -31.14 -23.76
N VAL A 443 6.06 -31.76 -22.58
CA VAL A 443 6.53 -31.15 -21.33
C VAL A 443 7.62 -32.03 -20.73
N VAL A 444 8.82 -31.48 -20.63
CA VAL A 444 9.98 -32.13 -20.01
C VAL A 444 10.57 -31.25 -18.92
N ALA A 445 11.36 -31.83 -18.03
CA ALA A 445 12.01 -31.13 -16.93
C ALA A 445 13.49 -31.48 -16.82
N SER A 446 14.31 -30.52 -16.39
CA SER A 446 15.74 -30.69 -16.14
C SER A 446 16.17 -30.06 -14.81
N ASN A 447 16.99 -30.79 -14.06
CA ASN A 447 17.64 -30.25 -12.85
C ASN A 447 18.74 -29.23 -13.16
N ALA A 448 19.18 -29.13 -14.42
CA ALA A 448 20.18 -28.14 -14.83
C ALA A 448 19.60 -26.74 -15.02
N LEU A 449 18.27 -26.61 -14.96
CA LEU A 449 17.54 -25.35 -15.11
C LEU A 449 16.95 -24.93 -13.74
N GLY A 450 16.99 -23.62 -13.47
CA GLY A 450 16.42 -23.00 -12.26
C GLY A 450 14.91 -22.74 -12.38
N LEU A 451 14.46 -21.58 -11.91
CA LEU A 451 13.05 -21.16 -11.97
C LEU A 451 12.63 -20.68 -13.37
N VAL A 452 12.78 -21.53 -14.40
CA VAL A 452 12.56 -21.14 -15.81
C VAL A 452 11.70 -22.17 -16.56
N CYS A 453 10.93 -21.67 -17.53
CA CYS A 453 10.25 -22.49 -18.54
C CYS A 453 10.79 -22.09 -19.91
N VAL A 454 11.54 -23.00 -20.54
CA VAL A 454 12.24 -22.72 -21.80
C VAL A 454 11.44 -23.27 -22.99
N PRO A 455 11.14 -22.46 -24.02
CA PRO A 455 10.60 -22.95 -25.29
C PRO A 455 11.71 -23.68 -26.06
N ALA A 456 11.78 -25.00 -25.88
CA ALA A 456 12.90 -25.82 -26.33
C ALA A 456 12.89 -26.02 -27.85
N ARG A 457 11.72 -26.33 -28.41
CA ARG A 457 11.57 -26.70 -29.82
C ARG A 457 10.19 -26.30 -30.34
N VAL A 458 10.13 -25.78 -31.56
CA VAL A 458 8.89 -25.39 -32.24
C VAL A 458 8.13 -26.60 -32.76
N GLU A 459 8.85 -27.60 -33.30
CA GLU A 459 8.22 -28.75 -33.96
C GLU A 459 8.94 -30.08 -33.63
N PRO A 460 8.29 -31.02 -32.90
CA PRO A 460 7.04 -30.82 -32.17
C PRO A 460 7.17 -29.76 -31.05
N PRO A 461 6.11 -29.03 -30.70
CA PRO A 461 6.16 -28.00 -29.66
C PRO A 461 6.60 -28.61 -28.33
N THR A 462 7.73 -28.13 -27.78
CA THR A 462 8.31 -28.70 -26.55
C THR A 462 8.69 -27.60 -25.56
N LEU A 463 8.25 -27.75 -24.32
CA LEU A 463 8.63 -26.92 -23.17
C LEU A 463 9.55 -27.71 -22.23
N CYS A 464 10.64 -27.06 -21.80
CA CYS A 464 11.56 -27.60 -20.81
C CYS A 464 11.54 -26.77 -19.53
N PHE A 465 11.05 -27.37 -18.45
CA PHE A 465 10.95 -26.77 -17.13
C PHE A 465 12.24 -27.00 -16.34
N GLY A 466 12.64 -26.03 -15.53
CA GLY A 466 13.52 -26.33 -14.41
C GLY A 466 12.74 -26.95 -13.25
N VAL A 467 13.33 -27.92 -12.58
CA VAL A 467 12.64 -28.67 -11.52
C VAL A 467 12.20 -27.76 -10.37
N GLN A 468 12.97 -26.69 -10.07
CA GLN A 468 12.58 -25.70 -9.07
C GLN A 468 11.28 -24.96 -9.44
N LEU A 469 11.00 -24.76 -10.72
CA LEU A 469 9.77 -24.11 -11.18
C LEU A 469 8.54 -25.01 -10.96
N ILE A 470 8.72 -26.33 -11.04
CA ILE A 470 7.65 -27.31 -10.82
C ILE A 470 7.26 -27.32 -9.34
N THR A 471 8.24 -27.23 -8.44
CA THR A 471 8.04 -27.34 -6.99
C THR A 471 7.74 -26.01 -6.29
N THR A 472 7.65 -24.90 -7.00
CA THR A 472 7.39 -23.59 -6.39
C THR A 472 5.93 -23.44 -5.96
N GLU A 473 5.70 -22.76 -4.83
CA GLU A 473 4.36 -22.39 -4.35
C GLU A 473 3.80 -21.15 -5.09
N LYS A 474 4.64 -20.46 -5.86
CA LYS A 474 4.27 -19.25 -6.60
C LYS A 474 3.67 -19.59 -7.96
N GLU A 475 2.41 -20.03 -7.93
CA GLU A 475 1.71 -20.58 -9.09
C GLU A 475 1.52 -19.59 -10.23
N LEU A 476 1.16 -18.34 -9.93
CA LEU A 476 0.94 -17.31 -10.96
C LEU A 476 2.23 -16.98 -11.72
N ALA A 477 3.39 -16.97 -11.05
CA ALA A 477 4.69 -16.75 -11.71
C ALA A 477 5.08 -17.95 -12.58
N ARG A 478 4.72 -19.17 -12.17
CA ARG A 478 4.84 -20.39 -12.99
C ARG A 478 3.95 -20.29 -14.23
N GLU A 479 2.67 -19.94 -14.09
CA GLU A 479 1.75 -19.77 -15.21
C GLU A 479 2.21 -18.66 -16.16
N PHE A 480 2.70 -17.52 -15.64
CA PHE A 480 3.29 -16.47 -16.46
C PHE A 480 4.39 -17.01 -17.38
N LEU A 481 5.33 -17.80 -16.84
CA LEU A 481 6.40 -18.39 -17.62
C LEU A 481 5.91 -19.42 -18.65
N ILE A 482 4.82 -20.13 -18.36
CA ILE A 482 4.16 -21.04 -19.30
C ILE A 482 3.56 -20.25 -20.46
N HIS A 483 2.74 -19.22 -20.18
CA HIS A 483 2.15 -18.33 -21.19
C HIS A 483 3.23 -17.68 -22.08
N ARG A 484 4.31 -17.19 -21.45
CA ARG A 484 5.45 -16.60 -22.15
C ARG A 484 6.09 -17.59 -23.12
N ALA A 485 6.42 -18.79 -22.64
CA ALA A 485 7.10 -19.79 -23.46
C ALA A 485 6.19 -20.31 -24.59
N LEU A 486 4.90 -20.52 -24.31
CA LEU A 486 3.91 -20.93 -25.30
C LEU A 486 3.74 -19.89 -26.40
N LYS A 487 3.73 -18.59 -26.04
CA LYS A 487 3.66 -17.54 -27.05
C LYS A 487 4.88 -17.56 -27.97
N VAL A 488 6.07 -17.73 -27.41
CA VAL A 488 7.33 -17.83 -28.18
C VAL A 488 7.33 -19.04 -29.13
N LEU A 489 6.74 -20.17 -28.69
CA LEU A 489 6.52 -21.33 -29.56
C LEU A 489 5.50 -21.04 -30.66
N GLN A 490 4.36 -20.44 -30.31
CA GLN A 490 3.28 -20.09 -31.25
C GLN A 490 3.76 -19.13 -32.34
N SER A 491 4.58 -18.13 -31.97
CA SER A 491 5.19 -17.19 -32.91
C SER A 491 6.38 -17.76 -33.68
N ARG A 492 6.78 -19.01 -33.41
CA ARG A 492 7.93 -19.70 -34.01
C ARG A 492 9.25 -18.93 -33.83
N THR A 493 9.37 -18.18 -32.73
CA THR A 493 10.55 -17.36 -32.40
C THR A 493 11.46 -18.03 -31.37
N ALA A 494 11.19 -19.27 -30.95
CA ALA A 494 12.00 -19.99 -29.97
C ALA A 494 13.51 -20.10 -30.32
N PRO A 495 13.91 -20.31 -31.58
CA PRO A 495 15.31 -20.15 -31.99
C PRO A 495 15.86 -18.77 -31.64
N LEU A 496 15.16 -17.71 -32.05
CA LEU A 496 15.58 -16.33 -31.83
C LEU A 496 15.66 -15.98 -30.33
N SER A 497 14.70 -16.45 -29.52
CA SER A 497 14.61 -16.15 -28.09
C SER A 497 15.73 -16.81 -27.25
N ARG A 498 16.42 -17.82 -27.80
CA ARG A 498 17.50 -18.56 -27.13
C ARG A 498 18.88 -18.27 -27.71
N THR A 499 18.96 -17.72 -28.93
CA THR A 499 20.24 -17.43 -29.59
C THR A 499 20.92 -16.22 -28.96
N ALA A 500 22.23 -16.35 -28.71
CA ALA A 500 23.05 -15.28 -28.18
C ALA A 500 23.13 -14.09 -29.17
N PRO A 501 23.22 -12.83 -28.68
CA PRO A 501 23.19 -11.64 -29.55
C PRO A 501 24.19 -11.66 -30.71
N ILE A 502 25.38 -12.22 -30.50
CA ILE A 502 26.44 -12.33 -31.52
C ILE A 502 26.08 -13.28 -32.68
N ASP A 503 25.19 -14.23 -32.45
CA ASP A 503 24.78 -15.23 -33.44
C ASP A 503 23.41 -14.94 -34.06
N LEU A 504 22.67 -13.94 -33.57
CA LEU A 504 21.35 -13.58 -34.10
C LEU A 504 21.40 -13.10 -35.54
N TRP A 505 22.30 -12.18 -35.87
CA TRP A 505 22.39 -11.67 -37.25
C TRP A 505 22.83 -12.76 -38.23
N PRO A 506 23.88 -13.57 -37.97
CA PRO A 506 24.20 -14.71 -38.81
C PRO A 506 23.05 -15.71 -38.98
N LEU A 507 22.31 -16.03 -37.91
CA LEU A 507 21.17 -16.95 -37.96
C LEU A 507 20.06 -16.41 -38.87
N VAL A 508 19.66 -15.16 -38.67
CA VAL A 508 18.57 -14.54 -39.44
C VAL A 508 18.98 -14.30 -40.88
N ALA A 509 20.23 -13.91 -41.12
CA ALA A 509 20.76 -13.77 -42.47
C ALA A 509 20.75 -15.11 -43.22
N ALA A 510 21.12 -16.21 -42.57
CA ALA A 510 21.01 -17.56 -43.14
C ALA A 510 19.55 -17.93 -43.45
N TYR A 511 18.63 -17.65 -42.51
CA TYR A 511 17.20 -17.89 -42.70
C TYR A 511 16.61 -17.11 -43.88
N LEU A 512 16.97 -15.83 -44.04
CA LEU A 512 16.53 -15.01 -45.17
C LEU A 512 17.18 -15.48 -46.48
N LYS A 513 18.47 -15.84 -46.47
CA LYS A 513 19.17 -16.36 -47.65
C LYS A 513 18.61 -17.71 -48.13
N LEU A 514 18.02 -18.51 -47.24
CA LEU A 514 17.30 -19.74 -47.59
C LEU A 514 16.12 -19.46 -48.53
N HIS A 515 15.41 -18.35 -48.32
CA HIS A 515 14.22 -17.95 -49.08
C HIS A 515 14.50 -16.87 -50.14
N SER A 516 15.68 -16.27 -50.12
CA SER A 516 16.13 -15.28 -51.11
C SER A 516 17.60 -15.54 -51.44
N PRO A 517 17.90 -16.49 -52.34
CA PRO A 517 19.29 -16.91 -52.62
C PRO A 517 20.21 -15.81 -53.14
N SER A 518 19.65 -14.75 -53.75
CA SER A 518 20.38 -13.57 -54.24
C SER A 518 20.72 -12.56 -53.14
N PHE A 519 20.23 -12.75 -51.91
CA PHE A 519 20.51 -11.88 -50.78
C PHE A 519 21.95 -12.08 -50.28
N GLU A 520 22.71 -11.00 -50.27
CA GLU A 520 24.05 -10.95 -49.70
C GLU A 520 24.06 -10.07 -48.43
N PRO A 521 24.05 -10.67 -47.23
CA PRO A 521 24.01 -9.92 -45.98
C PRO A 521 25.32 -9.17 -45.74
N GLN A 522 25.24 -7.92 -45.28
CA GLN A 522 26.39 -7.09 -44.92
C GLN A 522 26.70 -7.17 -43.42
N GLY A 523 27.97 -6.91 -43.06
CA GLY A 523 28.39 -6.82 -41.65
C GLY A 523 28.23 -8.11 -40.86
N VAL A 524 28.28 -9.27 -41.52
CA VAL A 524 28.09 -10.60 -40.93
C VAL A 524 29.23 -11.53 -41.30
N ASP A 525 29.56 -12.46 -40.41
CA ASP A 525 30.53 -13.53 -40.68
C ASP A 525 29.95 -14.53 -41.71
N PRO A 526 30.50 -14.62 -42.93
CA PRO A 526 30.00 -15.53 -43.96
C PRO A 526 30.12 -17.01 -43.56
N GLY A 527 31.12 -17.36 -42.74
CA GLY A 527 31.31 -18.73 -42.26
C GLY A 527 30.13 -19.20 -41.41
N LYS A 528 29.73 -18.37 -40.44
CA LYS A 528 28.56 -18.64 -39.59
C LYS A 528 27.25 -18.68 -40.37
N VAL A 529 27.07 -17.78 -41.34
CA VAL A 529 25.88 -17.78 -42.20
C VAL A 529 25.78 -19.09 -42.97
N ASN A 530 26.89 -19.54 -43.57
CA ASN A 530 26.92 -20.80 -44.32
C ASN A 530 26.69 -22.03 -43.43
N GLU A 531 27.24 -22.03 -42.21
CA GLU A 531 27.01 -23.09 -41.22
C GLU A 531 25.52 -23.21 -40.87
N PHE A 532 24.89 -22.10 -40.50
CA PHE A 532 23.45 -22.10 -40.18
C PHE A 532 22.60 -22.46 -41.39
N LEU A 533 22.91 -21.92 -42.57
CA LEU A 533 22.18 -22.23 -43.81
C LEU A 533 22.25 -23.72 -44.16
N ALA A 534 23.40 -24.37 -43.98
CA ALA A 534 23.55 -25.80 -44.21
C ALA A 534 22.63 -26.63 -43.30
N LYS A 535 22.63 -26.33 -41.99
CA LYS A 535 21.76 -27.00 -41.01
C LYS A 535 20.26 -26.81 -41.31
N MET A 536 19.85 -25.62 -41.77
CA MET A 536 18.46 -25.36 -42.14
C MET A 536 18.04 -26.14 -43.40
N LYS A 537 18.94 -26.27 -44.39
CA LYS A 537 18.68 -26.98 -45.65
C LYS A 537 18.47 -28.49 -45.45
N GLU A 538 19.18 -29.11 -44.51
CA GLU A 538 19.01 -30.54 -44.19
C GLU A 538 17.60 -30.88 -43.72
N GLY A 539 16.88 -29.93 -43.11
CA GLY A 539 15.50 -30.09 -42.65
C GLY A 539 14.43 -29.43 -43.55
N ALA A 540 14.81 -28.76 -44.64
CA ALA A 540 13.89 -27.99 -45.47
C ALA A 540 13.20 -28.86 -46.55
N PRO A 541 11.87 -28.76 -46.73
CA PRO A 541 11.18 -29.42 -47.85
C PRO A 541 11.53 -28.74 -49.21
N PRO A 542 11.45 -29.47 -50.36
CA PRO A 542 11.72 -28.92 -51.70
C PRO A 542 10.60 -27.97 -52.19
N PRO A 543 10.82 -27.24 -53.31
CA PRO A 543 10.97 -25.78 -53.36
C PRO A 543 9.80 -24.96 -52.79
N VAL A 544 10.22 -23.84 -52.19
CA VAL A 544 9.44 -22.90 -51.40
C VAL A 544 8.42 -22.12 -52.23
N ASN A 545 7.18 -22.06 -51.72
CA ASN A 545 6.06 -21.26 -52.24
C ASN A 545 6.52 -19.83 -52.62
N PRO A 546 6.23 -19.31 -53.83
CA PRO A 546 6.59 -17.95 -54.26
C PRO A 546 6.21 -16.84 -53.26
N GLN A 547 5.13 -17.04 -52.51
CA GLN A 547 4.69 -16.12 -51.46
C GLN A 547 5.70 -15.97 -50.32
N VAL A 548 6.39 -17.05 -49.93
CA VAL A 548 7.40 -17.02 -48.86
C VAL A 548 8.65 -16.25 -49.31
N ASN A 549 9.02 -16.33 -50.59
CA ASN A 549 10.14 -15.56 -51.14
C ASN A 549 9.84 -14.04 -51.15
N LEU A 550 8.59 -13.66 -51.44
CA LEU A 550 8.14 -12.27 -51.36
C LEU A 550 8.20 -11.76 -49.91
N LEU A 551 7.67 -12.52 -48.96
CA LEU A 551 7.73 -12.18 -47.53
C LEU A 551 9.18 -12.03 -47.05
N ALA A 552 10.09 -12.93 -47.45
CA ALA A 552 11.51 -12.84 -47.14
C ALA A 552 12.14 -11.55 -47.71
N SER A 553 11.79 -11.17 -48.93
CA SER A 553 12.26 -9.91 -49.54
C SER A 553 11.78 -8.67 -48.78
N GLU A 554 10.54 -8.66 -48.31
CA GLU A 554 9.99 -7.57 -47.49
C GLU A 554 10.66 -7.49 -46.12
N VAL A 555 10.96 -8.65 -45.50
CA VAL A 555 11.70 -8.70 -44.23
C VAL A 555 13.13 -8.18 -44.41
N ILE A 556 13.82 -8.57 -45.49
CA ILE A 556 15.16 -8.04 -45.82
C ILE A 556 15.13 -6.51 -45.89
N GLY A 557 14.12 -5.92 -46.54
CA GLY A 557 13.99 -4.47 -46.66
C GLY A 557 13.67 -3.74 -45.35
N SER A 558 13.07 -4.41 -44.37
CA SER A 558 12.52 -3.77 -43.16
C SER A 558 13.27 -4.09 -41.86
N ILE A 559 14.01 -5.20 -41.79
CA ILE A 559 14.67 -5.64 -40.55
C ILE A 559 15.80 -4.68 -40.10
N GLY A 560 16.54 -4.12 -41.07
CA GLY A 560 17.66 -3.21 -40.82
C GLY A 560 18.66 -3.76 -39.80
N ASN A 561 19.12 -2.90 -38.89
CA ASN A 561 20.08 -3.29 -37.84
C ASN A 561 19.42 -3.89 -36.58
N ARG A 562 18.11 -4.20 -36.62
CA ARG A 562 17.35 -4.63 -35.44
C ARG A 562 17.53 -6.11 -35.10
N ALA A 563 18.24 -6.88 -35.94
CA ALA A 563 18.44 -8.32 -35.76
C ALA A 563 19.08 -8.68 -34.41
N SER A 564 20.00 -7.85 -33.90
CA SER A 564 20.68 -8.08 -32.61
C SER A 564 19.75 -8.00 -31.38
N SER A 565 18.56 -7.41 -31.53
CA SER A 565 17.54 -7.30 -30.49
C SER A 565 16.52 -8.44 -30.50
N LEU A 566 16.56 -9.32 -31.51
CA LEU A 566 15.53 -10.33 -31.74
C LEU A 566 15.39 -11.33 -30.58
N ASN A 567 16.45 -11.61 -29.85
CA ASN A 567 16.36 -12.39 -28.62
C ASN A 567 15.45 -11.71 -27.58
N THR A 568 15.77 -10.47 -27.23
CA THR A 568 15.03 -9.70 -26.22
C THR A 568 13.58 -9.47 -26.63
N VAL A 569 13.33 -9.05 -27.87
CA VAL A 569 11.97 -8.74 -28.33
C VAL A 569 11.12 -10.01 -28.55
N SER A 570 11.71 -11.16 -28.90
CA SER A 570 10.96 -12.43 -28.93
C SER A 570 10.45 -12.81 -27.55
N ASN A 571 11.31 -12.67 -26.54
CA ASN A 571 10.96 -12.89 -25.14
C ASN A 571 9.93 -11.87 -24.66
N ALA A 572 10.10 -10.59 -25.01
CA ALA A 572 9.16 -9.53 -24.69
C ALA A 572 7.76 -9.79 -25.27
N TRP A 573 7.65 -10.28 -26.51
CA TRP A 573 6.35 -10.68 -27.08
C TRP A 573 5.66 -11.75 -26.22
N GLY A 574 6.43 -12.74 -25.76
CA GLY A 574 5.92 -13.74 -24.82
C GLY A 574 5.49 -13.13 -23.49
N SER A 575 6.30 -12.25 -22.93
CA SER A 575 6.00 -11.57 -21.66
C SER A 575 4.78 -10.64 -21.76
N ARG A 576 4.53 -10.00 -22.91
CA ARG A 576 3.32 -9.20 -23.16
C ARG A 576 2.06 -10.06 -23.19
N ALA A 577 2.11 -11.23 -23.84
CA ALA A 577 1.00 -12.19 -23.83
C ALA A 577 0.78 -12.77 -22.43
N ALA A 578 1.86 -13.06 -21.69
CA ALA A 578 1.77 -13.54 -20.32
C ALA A 578 1.23 -12.48 -19.35
N LEU A 579 1.57 -11.20 -19.55
CA LEU A 579 0.97 -10.10 -18.79
C LEU A 579 -0.53 -10.02 -19.06
N LEU A 580 -0.97 -10.13 -20.31
CA LEU A 580 -2.39 -10.14 -20.64
C LEU A 580 -3.11 -11.35 -20.02
N ALA A 581 -2.45 -12.50 -19.95
CA ALA A 581 -3.00 -13.72 -19.35
C ALA A 581 -3.15 -13.61 -17.83
N ILE A 582 -2.16 -13.05 -17.13
CA ILE A 582 -2.09 -13.03 -15.67
C ILE A 582 -2.67 -11.74 -15.07
N GLY A 583 -2.58 -10.62 -15.78
CA GLY A 583 -3.01 -9.28 -15.36
C GLY A 583 -2.02 -8.57 -14.42
N ASP A 584 -1.37 -9.28 -13.51
CA ASP A 584 -0.52 -8.68 -12.46
C ASP A 584 0.93 -8.37 -12.93
N PRO A 585 1.34 -7.08 -12.97
CA PRO A 585 2.71 -6.69 -13.31
C PRO A 585 3.76 -7.13 -12.27
N ASN A 586 3.43 -7.32 -10.99
CA ASN A 586 4.38 -7.84 -9.99
C ASN A 586 4.79 -9.28 -10.30
N VAL A 587 3.80 -10.13 -10.58
CA VAL A 587 4.04 -11.52 -10.98
C VAL A 587 4.90 -11.56 -12.24
N ALA A 588 4.62 -10.68 -13.20
CA ALA A 588 5.40 -10.57 -14.42
C ALA A 588 6.87 -10.18 -14.14
N LEU A 589 7.12 -9.17 -13.29
CA LEU A 589 8.48 -8.77 -12.91
C LEU A 589 9.22 -9.87 -12.16
N GLU A 590 8.53 -10.62 -11.30
CA GLU A 590 9.08 -11.78 -10.60
C GLU A 590 9.51 -12.89 -11.58
N ALA A 591 8.61 -13.29 -12.48
CA ALA A 591 8.89 -14.29 -13.49
C ALA A 591 10.04 -13.88 -14.44
N ILE A 592 10.10 -12.59 -14.82
CA ILE A 592 11.22 -12.04 -15.59
C ILE A 592 12.52 -12.17 -14.79
N ALA A 593 12.53 -11.78 -13.51
CA ALA A 593 13.72 -11.88 -12.67
C ALA A 593 14.25 -13.32 -12.58
N TRP A 594 13.36 -14.31 -12.45
CA TRP A 594 13.73 -15.73 -12.47
C TRP A 594 14.35 -16.18 -13.79
N SER A 595 13.80 -15.70 -14.91
CA SER A 595 14.32 -16.00 -16.25
C SER A 595 15.75 -15.51 -16.48
N TYR A 596 16.18 -14.50 -15.72
CA TYR A 596 17.54 -13.96 -15.70
C TYR A 596 18.38 -14.45 -14.51
N GLY A 597 17.94 -15.49 -13.81
CA GLY A 597 18.72 -16.16 -12.75
C GLY A 597 18.60 -15.56 -11.35
N SER A 598 17.74 -14.56 -11.13
CA SER A 598 17.48 -14.00 -9.80
C SER A 598 16.39 -14.78 -9.09
N ALA A 599 16.75 -15.87 -8.40
CA ALA A 599 15.76 -16.72 -7.70
C ALA A 599 14.96 -15.99 -6.61
N GLN A 600 15.51 -14.92 -6.04
CA GLN A 600 14.84 -14.08 -5.04
C GLN A 600 13.83 -13.09 -5.66
N GLY A 601 13.73 -13.03 -6.98
CA GLY A 601 12.89 -12.06 -7.68
C GLY A 601 13.57 -10.70 -7.88
N PRO A 602 12.81 -9.65 -8.26
CA PRO A 602 13.29 -8.27 -8.29
C PRO A 602 13.54 -7.73 -6.88
N PRO A 603 14.30 -6.62 -6.73
CA PRO A 603 14.40 -5.93 -5.45
C PRO A 603 13.01 -5.62 -4.89
N PRO A 604 12.79 -5.75 -3.56
CA PRO A 604 11.45 -5.76 -2.98
C PRO A 604 10.74 -4.42 -3.18
N ALA A 605 11.39 -3.29 -2.96
CA ALA A 605 10.79 -1.96 -3.09
C ALA A 605 11.85 -0.87 -3.33
N GLY A 606 11.41 0.38 -3.50
CA GLY A 606 12.26 1.56 -3.45
C GLY A 606 13.14 1.80 -4.69
N PRO A 607 14.17 2.66 -4.58
CA PRO A 607 14.97 3.12 -5.72
C PRO A 607 15.69 2.00 -6.47
N ASP A 608 16.08 0.93 -5.78
CA ASP A 608 16.81 -0.17 -6.40
C ASP A 608 15.91 -1.05 -7.26
N ARG A 609 14.63 -1.17 -6.90
CA ARG A 609 13.61 -1.81 -7.75
C ARG A 609 13.42 -1.02 -9.05
N VAL A 610 13.27 0.30 -8.95
CA VAL A 610 13.14 1.20 -10.11
C VAL A 610 14.36 1.10 -11.03
N LYS A 611 15.58 1.11 -10.46
CA LYS A 611 16.82 0.94 -11.23
C LYS A 611 16.90 -0.42 -11.91
N TRP A 612 16.46 -1.49 -11.23
CA TRP A 612 16.44 -2.83 -11.80
C TRP A 612 15.49 -2.91 -13.00
N ILE A 613 14.26 -2.39 -12.88
CA ILE A 613 13.28 -2.31 -13.99
C ILE A 613 13.90 -1.55 -15.18
N GLY A 614 14.53 -0.40 -14.93
CA GLY A 614 15.14 0.42 -15.98
C GLY A 614 16.34 -0.23 -16.69
N ARG A 615 17.09 -1.12 -16.00
CA ARG A 615 18.27 -1.81 -16.55
C ARG A 615 17.93 -3.11 -17.29
N GLN A 616 16.90 -3.82 -16.85
CA GLN A 616 16.49 -5.07 -17.46
C GLN A 616 15.57 -4.80 -18.66
N ALA A 617 16.04 -5.09 -19.88
CA ALA A 617 15.35 -4.69 -21.10
C ALA A 617 13.93 -5.27 -21.24
N GLU A 618 13.71 -6.50 -20.78
CA GLU A 618 12.39 -7.15 -20.81
C GLU A 618 11.44 -6.57 -19.74
N ALA A 619 11.91 -6.34 -18.52
CA ALA A 619 11.12 -5.69 -17.46
C ALA A 619 10.72 -4.26 -17.87
N ARG A 620 11.65 -3.54 -18.50
CA ARG A 620 11.44 -2.20 -19.05
C ARG A 620 10.34 -2.18 -20.11
N ASP A 621 10.40 -3.10 -21.06
CA ASP A 621 9.39 -3.24 -22.11
C ASP A 621 8.02 -3.58 -21.51
N LEU A 622 7.98 -4.57 -20.63
CA LEU A 622 6.74 -5.02 -20.01
C LEU A 622 6.04 -3.92 -19.20
N ILE A 623 6.78 -3.19 -18.36
CA ILE A 623 6.18 -2.11 -17.57
C ILE A 623 5.73 -0.94 -18.45
N ALA A 624 6.49 -0.57 -19.49
CA ALA A 624 6.05 0.44 -20.44
C ALA A 624 4.80 -0.01 -21.24
N PHE A 625 4.77 -1.28 -21.64
CA PHE A 625 3.66 -1.88 -22.36
C PHE A 625 2.38 -1.95 -21.51
N SER A 626 2.50 -2.26 -20.22
CA SER A 626 1.36 -2.37 -19.30
C SER A 626 0.48 -1.11 -19.27
N VAL A 627 1.05 0.07 -19.53
CA VAL A 627 0.31 1.34 -19.53
C VAL A 627 0.17 1.95 -20.93
N SER A 628 0.27 1.11 -21.96
CA SER A 628 0.19 1.53 -23.36
C SER A 628 -1.22 1.38 -23.94
N ASP A 629 -1.52 2.18 -24.96
CA ASP A 629 -2.78 2.07 -25.72
C ASP A 629 -2.95 0.66 -26.34
N ALA A 630 -1.85 -0.01 -26.70
CA ALA A 630 -1.87 -1.36 -27.26
C ALA A 630 -2.33 -2.41 -26.23
N TYR A 631 -1.89 -2.29 -24.96
CA TYR A 631 -2.33 -3.20 -23.92
C TYR A 631 -3.80 -2.98 -23.56
N ALA A 632 -4.22 -1.72 -23.45
CA ALA A 632 -5.64 -1.37 -23.27
C ALA A 632 -6.50 -1.95 -24.42
N ALA A 633 -6.10 -1.76 -25.68
CA ALA A 633 -6.82 -2.31 -26.83
C ALA A 633 -6.88 -3.85 -26.83
N ALA A 634 -5.80 -4.53 -26.43
CA ALA A 634 -5.79 -5.99 -26.30
C ALA A 634 -6.76 -6.48 -25.21
N ARG A 635 -6.86 -5.75 -24.09
CA ARG A 635 -7.82 -6.05 -23.01
C ARG A 635 -9.26 -5.77 -23.43
N ALA A 636 -9.51 -4.64 -24.08
CA ALA A 636 -10.80 -4.26 -24.67
C ALA A 636 -11.32 -5.35 -25.60
N LYS A 637 -10.45 -5.83 -26.49
CA LYS A 637 -10.77 -6.89 -27.47
C LYS A 637 -11.23 -8.19 -26.80
N LEU A 638 -10.76 -8.46 -25.58
CA LEU A 638 -11.13 -9.63 -24.79
C LEU A 638 -12.29 -9.38 -23.81
N GLY A 639 -12.87 -8.17 -23.81
CA GLY A 639 -13.97 -7.81 -22.92
C GLY A 639 -13.57 -7.58 -21.46
N LEU A 640 -12.27 -7.41 -21.18
CA LEU A 640 -11.76 -7.20 -19.80
C LEU A 640 -12.05 -5.79 -19.26
N GLU A 641 -12.52 -4.86 -20.10
CA GLU A 641 -12.93 -3.52 -19.68
C GLU A 641 -14.30 -3.50 -18.98
N ALA A 642 -15.07 -4.59 -19.07
CA ALA A 642 -16.48 -4.66 -18.68
C ALA A 642 -16.69 -5.20 -17.25
N LEU A 643 -16.00 -4.62 -16.28
CA LEU A 643 -16.52 -4.56 -14.91
C LEU A 643 -17.00 -3.13 -14.71
N GLU A 644 -18.27 -2.88 -15.05
CA GLU A 644 -18.97 -1.71 -14.53
C GLU A 644 -18.72 -1.70 -13.01
N THR A 645 -18.24 -0.55 -12.52
CA THR A 645 -18.30 -0.21 -11.11
C THR A 645 -19.75 -0.32 -10.66
N VAL A 646 -20.16 -1.50 -10.23
CA VAL A 646 -21.19 -1.64 -9.23
C VAL A 646 -20.58 -0.96 -8.01
N ALA A 647 -21.06 0.22 -7.68
CA ALA A 647 -20.84 0.80 -6.37
C ALA A 647 -21.31 -0.25 -5.36
N ILE A 648 -20.35 -0.96 -4.76
CA ILE A 648 -20.62 -1.74 -3.56
C ILE A 648 -20.81 -0.68 -2.49
N ASP A 649 -22.08 -0.46 -2.14
CA ASP A 649 -22.46 0.24 -0.93
C ASP A 649 -21.70 -0.43 0.22
N PRO A 650 -20.97 0.30 1.08
CA PRO A 650 -20.18 -0.30 2.14
C PRO A 650 -21.08 -0.73 3.32
N VAL A 651 -22.13 -1.51 3.05
CA VAL A 651 -22.87 -2.31 4.03
C VAL A 651 -23.58 -3.47 3.29
N GLU A 652 -22.94 -4.64 3.24
CA GLU A 652 -23.54 -5.95 3.57
C GLU A 652 -22.47 -7.05 3.61
#